data_AF-A0A1F9NT77-F1
#
_entry.id   AF-A0A1F9NT77-F1
#
_cell.length_a   1.000
_cell.length_b   1.000
_cell.length_c   1.000
_cell.angle_alpha   90.00
_cell.angle_beta   90.00
_cell.angle_gamma   90.00
#
_symmetry.space_group_name_H-M   'P 1'
#
loop_
_entity.id
_entity.type
_entity.pdbx_description
1 polymer ?
#
loop_
_entity_poly.entity_id
_entity_poly.type
_entity_poly.pdbx_seq_one_letter_code
_entity_poly.pdbx_strand_id
1 'polypeptide(L)'
;MKLSLLLKACGIDLPSFLKDGGAHDPDILSLASDSRNVRPGSLFIAVEGIKADGHEYIGQAIKKGASAVIAQRNPENQDAVILVDHSRKAMAGLAAAFYGNPSESLVLVGVTGTNGKTTTTWILEGIFRAAGFNTGVIGTVNIHYNGKTFDTPVTTPDSIDLQKTLAEMKAAGVTHVVMEVSSHGIDLNRVDFCRFDAGIFTNLTQDHLDYHKNLEDYFQCKRRFFTEFLGAKGKNNAPAVLNIDHEKGEVLFNSLDCKKISISTAKRADIYTRDIRDDINGLSGTLCFGGTAVQFSSALTGRFNLENILCAAGAARALGIEPATIKKGIEACRSVPGRLEKVDNPMDRFMFVDYAHTPDALESILTTLKARAPKRLITVFGCGGDRDRSKRPLMGRIACEYSEIAIATSDNPRTEDPEAIVRDVLKGMTGTERLTHEDPLVNPFKKGFLVETDRKKALALAVRISKPKDIIVTAGKGHETYQITNEGTIHFDDREELQKAAHEFNEPFKPIPWVVEDLVKALAKTPEFSTPEKGFSFSGISTDSRTVKETEVFLALKGDRFDGHTFVQTLIEKGIKGFITQYPFYADLNPALKKEWAQKGLVFFETHSTLTALGDLARYQRLRSKVKVLAVTGSSGKTTTRKLLEDIFATRFHTHATLGNLNNEIGLPLTLLKLSTAHEWAIVEMGMNHPGEISRLSRMALPDMAVITNTAPVHLEGLGSVENVALAKAEIFDGIRANGTAILFADDPRRSILEAKAREKDSIQHILFFGAAEDAHIRAENIRSLESGTKFTAKMGETENDFFIPSPAPFMVDNCLCAILAAASAGIDIKTIQKGIAAFTPVSGRMNIYRLSNTLTLMDDTYNANPASVEKALHTLCRVSGPDNSIAVLGDMLELGDSSPDLHRRMGGTVAELGIKHLFVFGAQAGHFLEGAREKGFPEEGIFQGTKPEIAEKILEQADTKTWVLIKGSRGMAMETVIQDLKKILTVNS
;
A
#
# COMPACT_ATOMS: atom_id res chain seq x y z
N MET A 1 -26.08 13.98 -47.09
CA MET A 1 -25.11 14.03 -48.21
C MET A 1 -25.73 13.32 -49.40
N LYS A 2 -25.55 13.82 -50.63
CA LYS A 2 -26.05 13.12 -51.82
C LYS A 2 -25.39 11.75 -51.96
N LEU A 3 -26.17 10.73 -52.32
CA LEU A 3 -25.69 9.37 -52.52
C LEU A 3 -24.59 9.33 -53.59
N SER A 4 -24.77 10.06 -54.70
CA SER A 4 -23.78 10.12 -55.78
C SER A 4 -22.41 10.64 -55.32
N LEU A 5 -22.37 11.63 -54.42
CA LEU A 5 -21.13 12.17 -53.84
C LEU A 5 -20.46 11.17 -52.91
N LEU A 6 -21.26 10.47 -52.11
CA LEU A 6 -20.77 9.45 -51.19
C LEU A 6 -20.12 8.28 -51.94
N LEU A 7 -20.77 7.77 -53.00
CA LEU A 7 -20.23 6.68 -53.82
C LEU A 7 -18.93 7.10 -54.53
N LYS A 8 -18.91 8.30 -55.13
CA LYS A 8 -17.70 8.85 -55.78
C LYS A 8 -16.53 8.98 -54.81
N ALA A 9 -16.78 9.46 -53.59
CA ALA A 9 -15.75 9.61 -52.56
C ALA A 9 -15.09 8.28 -52.18
N CYS A 10 -15.79 7.17 -52.36
CA CYS A 10 -15.31 5.82 -52.05
C CYS A 10 -14.85 5.04 -53.28
N GLY A 11 -14.82 5.66 -54.48
CA GLY A 11 -14.48 4.97 -55.72
C GLY A 11 -15.48 3.87 -56.12
N ILE A 12 -16.74 3.98 -55.66
CA ILE A 12 -17.81 3.06 -56.03
C ILE A 12 -18.48 3.59 -57.30
N ASP A 13 -18.61 2.73 -58.31
CA ASP A 13 -19.24 3.10 -59.57
C ASP A 13 -20.68 3.56 -59.36
N LEU A 14 -21.05 4.64 -60.05
CA LEU A 14 -22.43 5.10 -60.03
C LEU A 14 -23.34 4.05 -60.71
N PRO A 15 -24.44 3.64 -60.06
CA PRO A 15 -25.46 2.81 -60.69
C PRO A 15 -26.10 3.56 -61.87
N SER A 16 -26.67 2.81 -62.81
CA SER A 16 -27.31 3.37 -64.02
C SER A 16 -28.36 4.44 -63.71
N PHE A 17 -29.13 4.28 -62.62
CA PHE A 17 -30.14 5.26 -62.19
C PHE A 17 -29.56 6.60 -61.71
N LEU A 18 -28.24 6.72 -61.53
CA LEU A 18 -27.54 7.97 -61.18
C LEU A 18 -26.67 8.54 -62.32
N LYS A 19 -26.52 7.87 -63.47
CA LYS A 19 -25.51 8.19 -64.49
C LYS A 19 -25.87 9.33 -65.47
N ASP A 20 -27.12 9.78 -65.55
CA ASP A 20 -27.58 10.78 -66.56
C ASP A 20 -28.37 11.98 -65.99
N GLY A 21 -28.07 12.45 -64.78
CA GLY A 21 -28.82 13.55 -64.15
C GLY A 21 -30.26 13.19 -63.76
N GLY A 22 -30.52 11.89 -63.57
CA GLY A 22 -31.83 11.34 -63.22
C GLY A 22 -32.41 11.91 -61.92
N ALA A 23 -33.74 12.03 -61.88
CA ALA A 23 -34.54 12.75 -60.90
C ALA A 23 -34.47 12.25 -59.42
N HIS A 24 -33.64 11.26 -59.10
CA HIS A 24 -33.58 10.64 -57.76
C HIS A 24 -32.14 10.38 -57.30
N ASP A 25 -31.38 11.43 -56.98
CA ASP A 25 -30.18 11.35 -56.13
C ASP A 25 -30.57 11.66 -54.68
N PRO A 26 -30.86 10.62 -53.85
CA PRO A 26 -31.41 10.83 -52.53
C PRO A 26 -30.37 11.42 -51.58
N ASP A 27 -30.87 12.20 -50.62
CA ASP A 27 -30.07 12.60 -49.48
C ASP A 27 -29.95 11.43 -48.50
N ILE A 28 -28.71 11.03 -48.23
CA ILE A 28 -28.37 10.10 -47.16
C ILE A 28 -28.25 10.89 -45.87
N LEU A 29 -29.06 10.49 -44.87
CA LEU A 29 -29.16 11.14 -43.56
C LEU A 29 -28.51 10.32 -42.44
N SER A 30 -28.31 9.02 -42.65
CA SER A 30 -27.66 8.11 -41.69
C SER A 30 -27.13 6.86 -42.39
N LEU A 31 -26.22 6.15 -41.73
CA LEU A 31 -25.71 4.85 -42.15
C LEU A 31 -26.17 3.78 -41.15
N ALA A 32 -26.45 2.57 -41.62
CA ALA A 32 -26.79 1.44 -40.75
C ALA A 32 -26.29 0.11 -41.33
N SER A 33 -25.66 -0.71 -40.48
CA SER A 33 -25.30 -2.11 -40.78
C SER A 33 -26.29 -3.11 -40.14
N ASP A 34 -27.14 -2.64 -39.22
CA ASP A 34 -28.20 -3.40 -38.57
C ASP A 34 -29.58 -2.90 -39.06
N SER A 35 -30.38 -3.78 -39.66
CA SER A 35 -31.71 -3.45 -40.19
C SER A 35 -32.67 -2.94 -39.11
N ARG A 36 -32.39 -3.23 -37.83
CA ARG A 36 -33.16 -2.69 -36.69
C ARG A 36 -32.98 -1.18 -36.55
N ASN A 37 -31.80 -0.67 -36.92
CA ASN A 37 -31.40 0.73 -36.77
C ASN A 37 -31.69 1.61 -38.00
N VAL A 38 -32.17 1.02 -39.10
CA VAL A 38 -32.57 1.74 -40.32
C VAL A 38 -33.73 2.69 -40.04
N ARG A 39 -33.65 3.90 -40.60
CA ARG A 39 -34.67 4.96 -40.56
C ARG A 39 -34.89 5.52 -41.98
N PRO A 40 -35.98 6.28 -42.22
CA PRO A 40 -36.15 7.00 -43.48
C PRO A 40 -34.92 7.86 -43.80
N GLY A 41 -34.34 7.68 -44.99
CA GLY A 41 -33.12 8.39 -45.40
C GLY A 41 -31.80 7.65 -45.10
N SER A 42 -31.85 6.44 -44.52
CA SER A 42 -30.64 5.66 -44.25
C SER A 42 -30.03 5.05 -45.52
N LEU A 43 -28.70 4.95 -45.57
CA LEU A 43 -27.99 3.99 -46.42
C LEU A 43 -27.76 2.72 -45.60
N PHE A 44 -28.39 1.62 -46.01
CA PHE A 44 -28.19 0.32 -45.34
C PHE A 44 -27.02 -0.42 -45.99
N ILE A 45 -26.11 -0.99 -45.19
CA ILE A 45 -24.97 -1.76 -45.70
C ILE A 45 -25.12 -3.21 -45.22
N ALA A 46 -25.46 -4.09 -46.17
CA ALA A 46 -25.61 -5.52 -45.92
C ALA A 46 -24.24 -6.17 -45.78
N VAL A 47 -23.90 -6.57 -44.55
CA VAL A 47 -22.64 -7.27 -44.22
C VAL A 47 -22.93 -8.69 -43.76
N GLU A 48 -22.12 -9.64 -44.19
CA GLU A 48 -22.16 -11.01 -43.70
C GLU A 48 -21.55 -11.07 -42.29
N GLY A 49 -22.36 -11.40 -41.28
CA GLY A 49 -21.96 -11.50 -39.88
C GLY A 49 -21.74 -12.96 -39.43
N ILE A 50 -21.20 -13.14 -38.22
CA ILE A 50 -20.93 -14.48 -37.65
C ILE A 50 -22.24 -15.20 -37.28
N LYS A 51 -23.26 -14.45 -36.82
CA LYS A 51 -24.53 -15.00 -36.35
C LYS A 51 -25.68 -14.87 -37.36
N ALA A 52 -25.58 -13.93 -38.29
CA ALA A 52 -26.64 -13.60 -39.25
C ALA A 52 -26.02 -12.92 -40.48
N ASP A 53 -26.62 -13.15 -41.64
CA ASP A 53 -26.25 -12.49 -42.88
C ASP A 53 -27.14 -11.25 -43.13
N GLY A 54 -26.53 -10.06 -43.17
CA GLY A 54 -27.22 -8.79 -43.44
C GLY A 54 -27.95 -8.76 -44.79
N HIS A 55 -27.55 -9.60 -45.75
CA HIS A 55 -28.20 -9.70 -47.06
C HIS A 55 -29.65 -10.21 -46.97
N GLU A 56 -29.98 -11.01 -45.96
CA GLU A 56 -31.34 -11.51 -45.73
C GLU A 56 -32.29 -10.41 -45.26
N TYR A 57 -31.76 -9.27 -44.79
CA TYR A 57 -32.54 -8.17 -44.22
C TYR A 57 -32.66 -6.96 -45.16
N ILE A 58 -32.23 -7.07 -46.42
CA ILE A 58 -32.33 -6.01 -47.43
C ILE A 58 -33.79 -5.55 -47.60
N GLY A 59 -34.72 -6.48 -47.80
CA GLY A 59 -36.13 -6.16 -47.95
C GLY A 59 -36.72 -5.48 -46.71
N GLN A 60 -36.26 -5.84 -45.51
CA GLN A 60 -36.68 -5.19 -44.26
C GLN A 60 -36.13 -3.74 -44.19
N ALA A 61 -34.88 -3.52 -44.58
CA ALA A 61 -34.28 -2.19 -44.59
C ALA A 61 -34.99 -1.25 -45.56
N ILE A 62 -35.31 -1.72 -46.78
CA ILE A 62 -36.08 -0.94 -47.77
C ILE A 62 -37.46 -0.59 -47.22
N LYS A 63 -38.19 -1.56 -46.63
CA LYS A 63 -39.50 -1.31 -46.00
C LYS A 63 -39.45 -0.29 -44.87
N LYS A 64 -38.32 -0.17 -44.17
CA LYS A 64 -38.09 0.83 -43.12
C LYS A 64 -37.65 2.21 -43.64
N GLY A 65 -37.53 2.37 -44.95
CA GLY A 65 -37.21 3.64 -45.60
C GLY A 65 -35.71 3.85 -45.89
N ALA A 66 -34.93 2.78 -46.04
CA ALA A 66 -33.59 2.92 -46.59
C ALA A 66 -33.66 3.54 -48.00
N SER A 67 -32.93 4.63 -48.23
CA SER A 67 -32.87 5.31 -49.52
C SER A 67 -32.06 4.54 -50.56
N ALA A 68 -31.11 3.74 -50.10
CA ALA A 68 -30.31 2.84 -50.91
C ALA A 68 -29.69 1.74 -50.02
N VAL A 69 -29.21 0.69 -50.66
CA VAL A 69 -28.55 -0.45 -50.01
C VAL A 69 -27.22 -0.73 -50.68
N ILE A 70 -26.16 -0.98 -49.90
CA ILE A 70 -24.86 -1.49 -50.37
C ILE A 70 -24.78 -2.96 -50.01
N ALA A 71 -24.49 -3.82 -50.98
CA ALA A 71 -24.46 -5.26 -50.76
C ALA A 71 -23.49 -5.98 -51.71
N GLN A 72 -23.01 -7.16 -51.33
CA GLN A 72 -22.28 -8.06 -52.23
C GLN A 72 -23.21 -8.92 -53.08
N ARG A 73 -24.46 -9.10 -52.63
CA ARG A 73 -25.48 -9.91 -53.30
C ARG A 73 -26.81 -9.16 -53.31
N ASN A 74 -27.57 -9.30 -54.39
CA ASN A 74 -28.94 -8.78 -54.49
C ASN A 74 -29.93 -9.94 -54.71
N PRO A 75 -30.19 -10.77 -53.68
CA PRO A 75 -30.94 -12.02 -53.85
C PRO A 75 -32.38 -11.80 -54.35
N GLU A 76 -32.98 -10.64 -54.07
CA GLU A 76 -34.34 -10.28 -54.48
C GLU A 76 -34.39 -9.32 -55.69
N ASN A 77 -33.25 -9.04 -56.34
CA ASN A 77 -33.15 -8.10 -57.48
C ASN A 77 -33.84 -6.74 -57.23
N GLN A 78 -33.64 -6.16 -56.04
CA GLN A 78 -34.19 -4.86 -55.66
C GLN A 78 -33.43 -3.72 -56.35
N ASP A 79 -34.15 -2.75 -56.93
CA ASP A 79 -33.54 -1.62 -57.68
C ASP A 79 -32.68 -0.67 -56.83
N ALA A 80 -32.97 -0.59 -55.52
CA ALA A 80 -32.26 0.27 -54.58
C ALA A 80 -30.89 -0.29 -54.13
N VAL A 81 -30.48 -1.46 -54.63
CA VAL A 81 -29.26 -2.16 -54.22
C VAL A 81 -28.11 -1.85 -55.18
N ILE A 82 -27.00 -1.37 -54.60
CA ILE A 82 -25.74 -1.10 -55.28
C ILE A 82 -24.77 -2.23 -54.91
N LEU A 83 -24.33 -2.97 -55.93
CA LEU A 83 -23.41 -4.09 -55.75
C LEU A 83 -21.97 -3.61 -55.58
N VAL A 84 -21.27 -4.18 -54.60
CA VAL A 84 -19.85 -3.96 -54.34
C VAL A 84 -19.15 -5.29 -54.12
N ASP A 85 -17.85 -5.36 -54.42
CA ASP A 85 -17.08 -6.60 -54.23
C ASP A 85 -16.93 -6.98 -52.75
N HIS A 86 -16.88 -5.98 -51.84
CA HIS A 86 -16.63 -6.21 -50.43
C HIS A 86 -17.38 -5.22 -49.52
N SER A 87 -18.55 -5.62 -49.01
CA SER A 87 -19.45 -4.76 -48.22
C SER A 87 -18.77 -4.13 -47.02
N ARG A 88 -17.89 -4.84 -46.29
CA ARG A 88 -17.20 -4.27 -45.11
C ARG A 88 -16.20 -3.16 -45.45
N LYS A 89 -15.51 -3.27 -46.59
CA LYS A 89 -14.55 -2.25 -47.05
C LYS A 89 -15.31 -1.04 -47.57
N ALA A 90 -16.39 -1.27 -48.31
CA ALA A 90 -17.31 -0.22 -48.73
C ALA A 90 -17.90 0.49 -47.50
N MET A 91 -18.36 -0.24 -46.48
CA MET A 91 -18.88 0.31 -45.24
C MET A 91 -17.89 1.28 -44.58
N ALA A 92 -16.62 0.88 -44.46
CA ALA A 92 -15.58 1.72 -43.85
C ALA A 92 -15.32 3.00 -44.65
N GLY A 93 -15.21 2.90 -45.98
CA GLY A 93 -15.01 4.06 -46.85
C GLY A 93 -16.21 5.01 -46.83
N LEU A 94 -17.42 4.47 -46.93
CA LEU A 94 -18.67 5.22 -46.91
C LEU A 94 -18.86 5.93 -45.56
N ALA A 95 -18.53 5.26 -44.46
CA ALA A 95 -18.57 5.85 -43.12
C ALA A 95 -17.57 7.01 -42.98
N ALA A 96 -16.33 6.81 -43.42
CA ALA A 96 -15.32 7.86 -43.39
C ALA A 96 -15.76 9.08 -44.22
N ALA A 97 -16.25 8.87 -45.45
CA ALA A 97 -16.75 9.94 -46.31
C ALA A 97 -17.97 10.67 -45.71
N PHE A 98 -18.94 9.92 -45.17
CA PHE A 98 -20.16 10.48 -44.58
C PHE A 98 -19.87 11.38 -43.37
N TYR A 99 -18.93 10.97 -42.52
CA TYR A 99 -18.54 11.71 -41.31
C TYR A 99 -17.36 12.69 -41.54
N GLY A 100 -16.94 12.89 -42.80
CA GLY A 100 -15.96 13.91 -43.16
C GLY A 100 -14.51 13.59 -42.80
N ASN A 101 -14.10 12.32 -42.93
CA ASN A 101 -12.75 11.80 -42.71
C ASN A 101 -12.10 12.31 -41.41
N PRO A 102 -12.74 12.11 -40.24
CA PRO A 102 -12.37 12.78 -39.00
C PRO A 102 -10.92 12.50 -38.55
N SER A 103 -10.40 11.29 -38.79
CA SER A 103 -9.02 10.94 -38.46
C SER A 103 -7.95 11.76 -39.20
N GLU A 104 -8.28 12.36 -40.35
CA GLU A 104 -7.31 13.22 -41.05
C GLU A 104 -7.00 14.51 -40.26
N SER A 105 -7.96 14.99 -39.48
CA SER A 105 -7.81 16.21 -38.66
C SER A 105 -7.40 15.95 -37.20
N LEU A 106 -7.50 14.70 -36.74
CA LEU A 106 -7.11 14.28 -35.40
C LEU A 106 -5.69 13.69 -35.41
N VAL A 107 -5.00 13.73 -34.28
CA VAL A 107 -3.82 12.90 -34.04
C VAL A 107 -4.30 11.54 -33.54
N LEU A 108 -4.17 10.48 -34.34
CA LEU A 108 -4.71 9.16 -34.00
C LEU A 108 -3.59 8.13 -33.74
N VAL A 109 -3.54 7.58 -32.53
CA VAL A 109 -2.57 6.54 -32.15
C VAL A 109 -3.28 5.21 -31.94
N GLY A 110 -2.84 4.16 -32.65
CA GLY A 110 -3.40 2.81 -32.51
C GLY A 110 -2.49 1.89 -31.71
N VAL A 111 -3.05 1.12 -30.77
CA VAL A 111 -2.32 0.17 -29.92
C VAL A 111 -2.80 -1.25 -30.19
N THR A 112 -1.90 -2.13 -30.62
CA THR A 112 -2.19 -3.55 -30.82
C THR A 112 -1.21 -4.48 -30.08
N GLY A 113 -1.57 -5.75 -30.03
CA GLY A 113 -0.89 -6.83 -29.30
C GLY A 113 -1.88 -7.70 -28.54
N THR A 114 -1.38 -8.75 -27.87
CA THR A 114 -2.21 -9.65 -27.05
C THR A 114 -2.60 -8.95 -25.76
N ASN A 115 -1.61 -8.58 -24.93
CA ASN A 115 -1.81 -7.95 -23.62
C ASN A 115 -1.27 -6.50 -23.59
N GLY A 116 -1.78 -5.67 -22.68
CA GLY A 116 -1.23 -4.32 -22.42
C GLY A 116 -1.82 -3.18 -23.26
N LYS A 117 -2.73 -3.47 -24.20
CA LYS A 117 -3.42 -2.44 -25.02
C LYS A 117 -4.08 -1.37 -24.16
N THR A 118 -5.02 -1.77 -23.29
CA THR A 118 -5.74 -0.88 -22.38
C THR A 118 -4.76 -0.06 -21.53
N THR A 119 -3.84 -0.69 -20.81
CA THR A 119 -2.90 0.04 -19.94
C THR A 119 -2.07 1.06 -20.72
N THR A 120 -1.55 0.69 -21.88
CA THR A 120 -0.79 1.60 -22.75
C THR A 120 -1.64 2.80 -23.19
N THR A 121 -2.91 2.58 -23.56
CA THR A 121 -3.80 3.69 -23.96
C THR A 121 -4.03 4.70 -22.84
N TRP A 122 -4.21 4.24 -21.60
CA TRP A 122 -4.43 5.10 -20.43
C TRP A 122 -3.17 5.86 -20.01
N ILE A 123 -1.99 5.22 -20.07
CA ILE A 123 -0.71 5.91 -19.81
C ILE A 123 -0.49 7.00 -20.88
N LEU A 124 -0.73 6.68 -22.16
CA LEU A 124 -0.56 7.63 -23.25
C LEU A 124 -1.56 8.80 -23.16
N GLU A 125 -2.80 8.54 -22.74
CA GLU A 125 -3.77 9.58 -22.42
C GLU A 125 -3.23 10.53 -21.34
N GLY A 126 -2.70 9.98 -20.23
CA GLY A 126 -2.07 10.77 -19.18
C GLY A 126 -0.93 11.66 -19.71
N ILE A 127 -0.12 11.13 -20.63
CA ILE A 127 0.95 11.90 -21.29
C ILE A 127 0.39 13.01 -22.18
N PHE A 128 -0.64 12.74 -22.98
CA PHE A 128 -1.26 13.75 -23.83
C PHE A 128 -1.93 14.87 -23.02
N ARG A 129 -2.63 14.53 -21.94
CA ARG A 129 -3.19 15.52 -21.02
C ARG A 129 -2.09 16.35 -20.35
N ALA A 130 -1.00 15.74 -19.91
CA ALA A 130 0.15 16.45 -19.34
C ALA A 130 0.85 17.37 -20.35
N ALA A 131 0.77 17.05 -21.64
CA ALA A 131 1.22 17.90 -22.73
C ALA A 131 0.24 19.02 -23.12
N GLY A 132 -0.92 19.10 -22.46
CA GLY A 132 -1.93 20.13 -22.71
C GLY A 132 -2.88 19.82 -23.87
N PHE A 133 -2.92 18.58 -24.34
CA PHE A 133 -3.82 18.19 -25.43
C PHE A 133 -5.22 17.79 -24.92
N ASN A 134 -6.23 18.06 -25.75
CA ASN A 134 -7.56 17.51 -25.54
C ASN A 134 -7.61 16.07 -26.09
N THR A 135 -7.84 15.10 -25.20
CA THR A 135 -7.66 13.68 -25.51
C THR A 135 -8.96 12.89 -25.47
N GLY A 136 -9.10 11.94 -26.39
CA GLY A 136 -10.11 10.89 -26.35
C GLY A 136 -9.48 9.49 -26.37
N VAL A 137 -10.18 8.53 -25.76
CA VAL A 137 -9.79 7.12 -25.74
C VAL A 137 -10.93 6.26 -26.28
N ILE A 138 -10.58 5.25 -27.08
CA ILE A 138 -11.50 4.23 -27.58
C ILE A 138 -10.90 2.85 -27.25
N GLY A 139 -11.49 2.12 -26.31
CA GLY A 139 -10.91 0.84 -25.90
C GLY A 139 -11.87 -0.09 -25.16
N THR A 140 -11.32 -1.15 -24.60
CA THR A 140 -12.10 -2.24 -23.97
C THR A 140 -12.93 -1.75 -22.79
N VAL A 141 -12.41 -0.80 -22.01
CA VAL A 141 -13.07 -0.34 -20.78
C VAL A 141 -14.25 0.57 -21.11
N ASN A 142 -14.06 1.53 -22.00
CA ASN A 142 -15.07 2.49 -22.45
C ASN A 142 -14.52 3.34 -23.61
N ILE A 143 -15.40 4.16 -24.16
CA ILE A 143 -15.03 5.34 -24.95
C ILE A 143 -15.17 6.55 -24.04
N HIS A 144 -14.13 7.38 -23.92
CA HIS A 144 -14.23 8.61 -23.13
C HIS A 144 -13.44 9.78 -23.70
N TYR A 145 -13.98 10.99 -23.52
CA TYR A 145 -13.38 12.26 -23.96
C TYR A 145 -14.17 13.42 -23.36
N ASN A 146 -13.51 14.56 -23.06
CA ASN A 146 -14.18 15.77 -22.53
C ASN A 146 -15.18 15.52 -21.38
N GLY A 147 -14.86 14.60 -20.45
CA GLY A 147 -15.72 14.24 -19.32
C GLY A 147 -16.94 13.39 -19.68
N LYS A 148 -17.11 12.98 -20.93
CA LYS A 148 -18.12 11.99 -21.36
C LYS A 148 -17.52 10.59 -21.33
N THR A 149 -18.34 9.62 -20.96
CA THR A 149 -17.98 8.20 -20.94
C THR A 149 -19.14 7.39 -21.53
N PHE A 150 -18.82 6.44 -22.40
CA PHE A 150 -19.76 5.56 -23.06
C PHE A 150 -19.26 4.12 -22.95
N ASP A 151 -20.15 3.22 -22.55
CA ASP A 151 -19.85 1.79 -22.55
C ASP A 151 -19.72 1.27 -23.98
N THR A 152 -18.82 0.30 -24.18
CA THR A 152 -18.65 -0.34 -25.47
C THR A 152 -18.73 -1.86 -25.34
N PRO A 153 -19.53 -2.54 -26.19
CA PRO A 153 -19.62 -3.99 -26.17
C PRO A 153 -18.38 -4.68 -26.76
N VAL A 154 -17.48 -3.93 -27.40
CA VAL A 154 -16.30 -4.45 -28.11
C VAL A 154 -15.09 -3.54 -27.94
N THR A 155 -13.88 -4.09 -27.99
CA THR A 155 -12.63 -3.32 -27.90
C THR A 155 -12.44 -2.32 -29.05
N THR A 156 -12.81 -2.70 -30.27
CA THR A 156 -12.73 -1.85 -31.47
C THR A 156 -14.12 -1.77 -32.11
N PRO A 157 -14.83 -0.63 -32.07
CA PRO A 157 -16.16 -0.46 -32.66
C PRO A 157 -16.19 -0.78 -34.15
N ASP A 158 -17.38 -1.01 -34.72
CA ASP A 158 -17.53 -1.15 -36.17
C ASP A 158 -17.17 0.14 -36.92
N SER A 159 -16.98 0.08 -38.24
CA SER A 159 -16.49 1.24 -39.00
C SER A 159 -17.48 2.42 -38.99
N ILE A 160 -18.79 2.20 -38.86
CA ILE A 160 -19.79 3.28 -38.79
C ILE A 160 -19.69 3.98 -37.44
N ASP A 161 -19.72 3.22 -36.36
CA ASP A 161 -19.65 3.74 -34.99
C ASP A 161 -18.29 4.38 -34.71
N LEU A 162 -17.20 3.80 -35.22
CA LEU A 162 -15.85 4.35 -35.07
C LEU A 162 -15.73 5.72 -35.75
N GLN A 163 -16.10 5.82 -37.03
CA GLN A 163 -16.01 7.09 -37.77
C GLN A 163 -16.95 8.15 -37.18
N LYS A 164 -18.17 7.75 -36.76
CA LYS A 164 -19.09 8.62 -36.04
C LYS A 164 -18.47 9.15 -34.75
N THR A 165 -17.91 8.26 -33.92
CA THR A 165 -17.28 8.61 -32.64
C THR A 165 -16.12 9.59 -32.85
N LEU A 166 -15.25 9.34 -33.84
CA LEU A 166 -14.14 10.24 -34.16
C LEU A 166 -14.65 11.62 -34.63
N ALA A 167 -15.73 11.69 -35.41
CA ALA A 167 -16.33 12.95 -35.82
C ALA A 167 -16.95 13.71 -34.62
N GLU A 168 -17.61 13.01 -33.70
CA GLU A 168 -18.13 13.60 -32.47
C GLU A 168 -17.02 14.09 -31.54
N MET A 169 -15.92 13.36 -31.42
CA MET A 169 -14.71 13.79 -30.70
C MET A 169 -14.13 15.07 -31.32
N LYS A 170 -13.94 15.09 -32.64
CA LYS A 170 -13.48 16.28 -33.37
C LYS A 170 -14.40 17.48 -33.14
N ALA A 171 -15.72 17.29 -33.25
CA ALA A 171 -16.71 18.34 -33.00
C ALA A 171 -16.68 18.85 -31.55
N ALA A 172 -16.30 18.00 -30.60
CA ALA A 172 -16.10 18.37 -29.20
C ALA A 172 -14.73 19.03 -28.94
N GLY A 173 -13.89 19.24 -29.95
CA GLY A 173 -12.58 19.86 -29.82
C GLY A 173 -11.47 18.93 -29.31
N VAL A 174 -11.68 17.61 -29.37
CA VAL A 174 -10.60 16.63 -29.15
C VAL A 174 -9.56 16.79 -30.26
N THR A 175 -8.28 16.76 -29.90
CA THR A 175 -7.17 16.89 -30.84
C THR A 175 -6.36 15.60 -30.96
N HIS A 176 -6.29 14.80 -29.90
CA HIS A 176 -5.54 13.56 -29.85
C HIS A 176 -6.46 12.41 -29.45
N VAL A 177 -6.39 11.28 -30.16
CA VAL A 177 -7.16 10.07 -29.86
C VAL A 177 -6.21 8.91 -29.75
N VAL A 178 -6.35 8.13 -28.68
CA VAL A 178 -5.65 6.85 -28.51
C VAL A 178 -6.68 5.74 -28.57
N MET A 179 -6.44 4.72 -29.40
CA MET A 179 -7.40 3.63 -29.55
C MET A 179 -6.77 2.24 -29.49
N GLU A 180 -7.51 1.29 -28.91
CA GLU A 180 -7.18 -0.12 -28.96
C GLU A 180 -7.56 -0.72 -30.32
N VAL A 181 -6.58 -1.31 -31.01
CA VAL A 181 -6.74 -1.95 -32.31
C VAL A 181 -6.66 -3.47 -32.14
N SER A 182 -7.82 -4.11 -31.97
CA SER A 182 -7.93 -5.57 -31.86
C SER A 182 -7.65 -6.27 -33.19
N SER A 183 -7.23 -7.54 -33.16
CA SER A 183 -7.07 -8.34 -34.39
C SER A 183 -8.39 -8.48 -35.14
N HIS A 184 -9.50 -8.68 -34.43
CA HIS A 184 -10.84 -8.67 -35.01
C HIS A 184 -11.16 -7.34 -35.71
N GLY A 185 -10.70 -6.21 -35.15
CA GLY A 185 -10.87 -4.90 -35.78
C GLY A 185 -10.13 -4.78 -37.11
N ILE A 186 -8.91 -5.33 -37.20
CA ILE A 186 -8.11 -5.34 -38.43
C ILE A 186 -8.70 -6.30 -39.45
N ASP A 187 -9.05 -7.52 -39.01
CA ASP A 187 -9.54 -8.57 -39.89
C ASP A 187 -10.92 -8.26 -40.49
N LEU A 188 -11.79 -7.61 -39.71
CA LEU A 188 -13.14 -7.21 -40.14
C LEU A 188 -13.19 -5.80 -40.78
N ASN A 189 -12.05 -5.22 -41.14
CA ASN A 189 -11.94 -3.89 -41.77
C ASN A 189 -12.57 -2.75 -40.95
N ARG A 190 -12.59 -2.86 -39.62
CA ARG A 190 -13.19 -1.84 -38.75
C ARG A 190 -12.39 -0.53 -38.74
N VAL A 191 -11.07 -0.65 -38.82
CA VAL A 191 -10.13 0.48 -38.81
C VAL A 191 -9.72 0.96 -40.20
N ASP A 192 -10.28 0.37 -41.26
CA ASP A 192 -10.11 0.87 -42.64
C ASP A 192 -10.51 2.34 -42.72
N PHE A 193 -9.79 3.12 -43.53
CA PHE A 193 -9.96 4.57 -43.65
C PHE A 193 -9.71 5.38 -42.37
N CYS A 194 -9.11 4.78 -41.33
CA CYS A 194 -8.51 5.53 -40.23
C CYS A 194 -7.05 5.89 -40.57
N ARG A 195 -6.72 7.17 -40.48
CA ARG A 195 -5.37 7.69 -40.75
C ARG A 195 -4.63 7.85 -39.42
N PHE A 196 -3.72 6.92 -39.15
CA PHE A 196 -2.94 6.91 -37.91
C PHE A 196 -1.68 7.76 -38.01
N ASP A 197 -1.34 8.44 -36.92
CA ASP A 197 -0.12 9.23 -36.72
C ASP A 197 0.97 8.43 -35.98
N ALA A 198 0.61 7.35 -35.29
CA ALA A 198 1.56 6.37 -34.74
C ALA A 198 0.87 5.02 -34.48
N GLY A 199 1.65 3.94 -34.50
CA GLY A 199 1.18 2.61 -34.13
C GLY A 199 2.09 1.92 -33.12
N ILE A 200 1.51 1.20 -32.15
CA ILE A 200 2.24 0.54 -31.07
C ILE A 200 2.01 -0.98 -31.12
N PHE A 201 3.09 -1.75 -31.05
CA PHE A 201 3.06 -3.19 -30.81
C PHE A 201 3.56 -3.51 -29.41
N THR A 202 2.69 -4.11 -28.58
CA THR A 202 2.98 -4.44 -27.19
C THR A 202 3.63 -5.82 -27.02
N ASN A 203 2.95 -6.90 -27.40
CA ASN A 203 3.44 -8.30 -27.36
C ASN A 203 2.51 -9.22 -28.17
N LEU A 204 2.88 -10.51 -28.29
CA LEU A 204 2.02 -11.56 -28.84
C LEU A 204 2.19 -12.88 -28.06
N THR A 205 1.14 -13.30 -27.36
CA THR A 205 0.98 -14.63 -26.75
C THR A 205 -0.28 -15.33 -27.27
N GLN A 206 -0.47 -16.61 -26.92
CA GLN A 206 -1.60 -17.43 -27.37
C GLN A 206 -2.93 -16.87 -26.84
N ASP A 207 -3.77 -16.38 -27.75
CA ASP A 207 -5.11 -15.86 -27.49
C ASP A 207 -5.94 -15.90 -28.78
N HIS A 208 -7.27 -15.84 -28.67
CA HIS A 208 -8.21 -15.79 -29.80
C HIS A 208 -8.05 -16.90 -30.86
N LEU A 209 -7.59 -18.10 -30.48
CA LEU A 209 -7.47 -19.24 -31.39
C LEU A 209 -8.82 -19.91 -31.73
N ASP A 210 -9.89 -19.48 -31.07
CA ASP A 210 -11.28 -19.77 -31.46
C ASP A 210 -11.67 -19.01 -32.75
N TYR A 211 -10.95 -17.94 -33.09
CA TYR A 211 -11.14 -17.15 -34.30
C TYR A 211 -10.01 -17.34 -35.32
N HIS A 212 -8.75 -17.22 -34.88
CA HIS A 212 -7.56 -17.41 -35.72
C HIS A 212 -7.15 -18.88 -35.74
N LYS A 213 -6.84 -19.46 -36.90
CA LYS A 213 -6.54 -20.90 -37.00
C LYS A 213 -5.29 -21.30 -36.20
N ASN A 214 -4.32 -20.40 -36.09
CA ASN A 214 -3.07 -20.60 -35.36
C ASN A 214 -2.42 -19.26 -34.99
N LEU A 215 -1.33 -19.31 -34.21
CA LEU A 215 -0.60 -18.13 -33.74
C LEU A 215 0.05 -17.32 -34.87
N GLU A 216 0.44 -17.96 -35.98
CA GLU A 216 1.04 -17.28 -37.11
C GLU A 216 -0.01 -16.44 -37.87
N ASP A 217 -1.20 -16.99 -38.12
CA ASP A 217 -2.32 -16.22 -38.69
C ASP A 217 -2.67 -15.01 -37.81
N TYR A 218 -2.67 -15.19 -36.49
CA TYR A 218 -2.90 -14.11 -35.53
C TYR A 218 -1.81 -13.02 -35.59
N PHE A 219 -0.53 -13.42 -35.72
CA PHE A 219 0.59 -12.49 -35.91
C PHE A 219 0.48 -11.73 -37.23
N GLN A 220 0.23 -12.43 -38.34
CA GLN A 220 0.08 -11.80 -39.66
C GLN A 220 -1.08 -10.80 -39.69
N CYS A 221 -2.20 -11.12 -39.02
CA CYS A 221 -3.31 -10.19 -38.85
C CYS A 221 -2.86 -8.89 -38.15
N LYS A 222 -2.15 -8.96 -37.01
CA LYS A 222 -1.65 -7.74 -36.33
C LYS A 222 -0.58 -7.02 -37.14
N ARG A 223 0.28 -7.74 -37.86
CA ARG A 223 1.30 -7.17 -38.74
C ARG A 223 0.69 -6.27 -39.81
N ARG A 224 -0.50 -6.62 -40.33
CA ARG A 224 -1.25 -5.79 -41.29
C ARG A 224 -1.48 -4.37 -40.78
N PHE A 225 -1.68 -4.16 -39.47
CA PHE A 225 -1.79 -2.81 -38.91
C PHE A 225 -0.57 -1.94 -39.26
N PHE A 226 0.63 -2.51 -39.16
CA PHE A 226 1.88 -1.77 -39.40
C PHE A 226 2.24 -1.64 -40.88
N THR A 227 1.80 -2.57 -41.72
CA THR A 227 2.12 -2.58 -43.17
C THR A 227 1.05 -1.93 -44.04
N GLU A 228 -0.21 -1.85 -43.57
CA GLU A 228 -1.33 -1.26 -44.31
C GLU A 228 -1.66 0.17 -43.86
N PHE A 229 -1.41 0.53 -42.58
CA PHE A 229 -1.90 1.79 -42.00
C PHE A 229 -0.82 2.78 -41.55
N LEU A 230 0.45 2.38 -41.50
CA LEU A 230 1.57 3.21 -41.04
C LEU A 230 2.57 3.52 -42.18
N GLY A 231 3.63 4.27 -41.86
CA GLY A 231 4.65 4.66 -42.84
C GLY A 231 4.08 5.49 -43.99
N ALA A 232 4.49 5.18 -45.23
CA ALA A 232 4.02 5.87 -46.43
C ALA A 232 2.49 5.81 -46.64
N LYS A 233 1.82 4.80 -46.06
CA LYS A 233 0.35 4.67 -46.08
C LYS A 233 -0.33 5.38 -44.90
N GLY A 234 0.41 5.69 -43.84
CA GLY A 234 -0.06 6.44 -42.67
C GLY A 234 -0.07 7.95 -42.88
N LYS A 235 -0.53 8.69 -41.87
CA LYS A 235 -0.48 10.15 -41.87
C LYS A 235 0.94 10.60 -41.53
N ASN A 236 1.50 11.54 -42.30
CA ASN A 236 2.82 12.15 -42.02
C ASN A 236 3.97 11.14 -41.81
N ASN A 237 4.02 10.03 -42.57
CA ASN A 237 4.99 8.95 -42.39
C ASN A 237 4.99 8.38 -40.95
N ALA A 238 3.80 8.06 -40.45
CA ALA A 238 3.53 7.62 -39.09
C ALA A 238 4.50 6.53 -38.59
N PRO A 239 5.17 6.73 -37.44
CA PRO A 239 6.10 5.76 -36.89
C PRO A 239 5.44 4.53 -36.24
N ALA A 240 6.18 3.43 -36.24
CA ALA A 240 5.90 2.22 -35.48
C ALA A 240 6.74 2.15 -34.19
N VAL A 241 6.11 1.96 -33.04
CA VAL A 241 6.76 1.76 -31.74
C VAL A 241 6.63 0.30 -31.34
N LEU A 242 7.74 -0.40 -31.22
CA LEU A 242 7.75 -1.85 -31.15
C LEU A 242 8.52 -2.33 -29.92
N ASN A 243 7.85 -3.11 -29.09
CA ASN A 243 8.48 -3.80 -27.96
C ASN A 243 9.30 -4.99 -28.47
N ILE A 244 10.64 -4.89 -28.36
CA ILE A 244 11.57 -5.92 -28.83
C ILE A 244 12.05 -6.86 -27.72
N ASP A 245 11.39 -6.83 -26.55
CA ASP A 245 11.58 -7.86 -25.51
C ASP A 245 10.93 -9.20 -25.90
N HIS A 246 10.02 -9.19 -26.88
CA HIS A 246 9.32 -10.37 -27.39
C HIS A 246 9.77 -10.71 -28.80
N GLU A 247 9.90 -12.00 -29.11
CA GLU A 247 10.37 -12.52 -30.40
C GLU A 247 9.59 -11.92 -31.59
N LYS A 248 8.27 -11.97 -31.55
CA LYS A 248 7.42 -11.43 -32.63
C LYS A 248 7.53 -9.91 -32.77
N GLY A 249 7.88 -9.20 -31.70
CA GLY A 249 8.15 -7.76 -31.76
C GLY A 249 9.47 -7.43 -32.47
N GLU A 250 10.51 -8.24 -32.22
CA GLU A 250 11.80 -8.15 -32.93
C GLU A 250 11.67 -8.52 -34.41
N VAL A 251 10.94 -9.60 -34.72
CA VAL A 251 10.60 -9.99 -36.11
C VAL A 251 9.87 -8.85 -36.81
N LEU A 252 8.86 -8.25 -36.17
CA LEU A 252 8.12 -7.14 -36.73
C LEU A 252 9.04 -5.93 -36.96
N PHE A 253 9.89 -5.56 -36.00
CA PHE A 253 10.83 -4.44 -36.11
C PHE A 253 11.78 -4.61 -37.30
N ASN A 254 12.31 -5.81 -37.51
CA ASN A 254 13.21 -6.09 -38.62
C ASN A 254 12.50 -6.11 -39.98
N SER A 255 11.20 -6.39 -40.02
CA SER A 255 10.41 -6.50 -41.26
C SER A 255 9.83 -5.20 -41.81
N LEU A 256 9.88 -4.09 -41.05
CA LEU A 256 9.26 -2.82 -41.44
C LEU A 256 10.30 -1.81 -41.97
N ASP A 257 9.95 -1.14 -43.07
CA ASP A 257 10.74 -0.08 -43.72
C ASP A 257 10.29 1.34 -43.36
N CYS A 258 9.28 1.48 -42.50
CA CYS A 258 8.81 2.78 -42.00
C CYS A 258 9.68 3.31 -40.85
N LYS A 259 9.46 4.58 -40.46
CA LYS A 259 10.07 5.13 -39.24
C LYS A 259 9.69 4.21 -38.06
N LYS A 260 10.68 3.67 -37.35
CA LYS A 260 10.47 2.72 -36.27
C LYS A 260 11.27 3.09 -35.04
N ILE A 261 10.70 2.82 -33.87
CA ILE A 261 11.31 3.04 -32.55
C ILE A 261 11.22 1.73 -31.79
N SER A 262 12.38 1.20 -31.40
CA SER A 262 12.50 0.02 -30.55
C SER A 262 12.39 0.41 -29.07
N ILE A 263 11.63 -0.38 -28.31
CA ILE A 263 11.61 -0.27 -26.84
C ILE A 263 11.99 -1.58 -26.17
N SER A 264 12.64 -1.51 -25.02
CA SER A 264 13.06 -2.71 -24.26
C SER A 264 13.28 -2.42 -22.78
N THR A 265 12.85 -3.36 -21.93
CA THR A 265 13.19 -3.40 -20.49
C THR A 265 14.46 -4.19 -20.21
N ALA A 266 14.87 -5.07 -21.13
CA ALA A 266 15.93 -6.05 -20.91
C ALA A 266 17.27 -5.69 -21.56
N LYS A 267 17.24 -4.99 -22.70
CA LYS A 267 18.41 -4.67 -23.53
C LYS A 267 18.41 -3.19 -23.93
N ARG A 268 19.53 -2.71 -24.48
CA ARG A 268 19.54 -1.37 -25.08
C ARG A 268 18.64 -1.35 -26.30
N ALA A 269 17.84 -0.30 -26.41
CA ALA A 269 16.96 0.01 -27.52
C ALA A 269 16.96 1.54 -27.73
N ASP A 270 16.18 2.05 -28.67
CA ASP A 270 16.00 3.50 -28.84
C ASP A 270 15.48 4.14 -27.55
N ILE A 271 14.57 3.43 -26.86
CA ILE A 271 14.05 3.80 -25.55
C ILE A 271 14.07 2.58 -24.62
N TYR A 272 14.68 2.75 -23.46
CA TYR A 272 14.87 1.66 -22.50
C TYR A 272 15.00 2.21 -21.08
N THR A 273 15.03 1.31 -20.10
CA THR A 273 15.08 1.65 -18.68
C THR A 273 16.39 1.25 -18.01
N ARG A 274 16.75 1.96 -16.94
CA ARG A 274 17.85 1.60 -16.02
C ARG A 274 17.44 1.86 -14.57
N ASP A 275 18.15 1.25 -13.62
CA ASP A 275 17.98 1.48 -12.17
C ASP A 275 16.54 1.24 -11.68
N ILE A 276 15.90 0.21 -12.22
CA ILE A 276 14.50 -0.10 -11.92
C ILE A 276 14.34 -0.65 -10.51
N ARG A 277 13.41 -0.06 -9.77
CA ARG A 277 12.80 -0.65 -8.59
C ARG A 277 11.34 -0.95 -8.90
N ASP A 278 10.95 -2.20 -8.67
CA ASP A 278 9.58 -2.68 -8.82
C ASP A 278 9.13 -3.28 -7.50
N ASP A 279 8.18 -2.62 -6.85
CA ASP A 279 7.61 -3.08 -5.59
C ASP A 279 6.08 -3.02 -5.61
N ILE A 280 5.46 -3.42 -4.50
CA ILE A 280 4.00 -3.46 -4.38
C ILE A 280 3.35 -2.06 -4.47
N ASN A 281 4.10 -1.01 -4.15
CA ASN A 281 3.66 0.38 -4.19
C ASN A 281 3.84 1.01 -5.58
N GLY A 282 4.71 0.46 -6.43
CA GLY A 282 4.79 0.84 -7.84
C GLY A 282 6.15 0.60 -8.48
N LEU A 283 6.39 1.30 -9.59
CA LEU A 283 7.63 1.29 -10.36
C LEU A 283 8.37 2.61 -10.19
N SER A 284 9.70 2.56 -10.12
CA SER A 284 10.56 3.74 -10.25
C SER A 284 11.86 3.40 -10.95
N GLY A 285 12.49 4.40 -11.56
CA GLY A 285 13.79 4.24 -12.21
C GLY A 285 14.06 5.35 -13.21
N THR A 286 14.89 5.06 -14.21
CA THR A 286 15.30 6.02 -15.23
C THR A 286 14.84 5.58 -16.62
N LEU A 287 14.11 6.44 -17.34
CA LEU A 287 13.81 6.30 -18.77
C LEU A 287 14.91 6.96 -19.60
N CYS A 288 15.44 6.25 -20.58
CA CYS A 288 16.49 6.73 -21.48
C CYS A 288 15.95 6.91 -22.90
N PHE A 289 16.14 8.09 -23.49
CA PHE A 289 15.67 8.48 -24.84
C PHE A 289 16.85 8.94 -25.70
N GLY A 290 17.65 8.01 -26.25
CA GLY A 290 18.67 8.32 -27.27
C GLY A 290 19.54 9.59 -27.05
N GLY A 291 19.94 9.89 -25.80
CA GLY A 291 20.73 11.09 -25.46
C GLY A 291 20.19 11.91 -24.28
N THR A 292 18.93 11.71 -23.88
CA THR A 292 18.34 12.30 -22.66
C THR A 292 17.87 11.22 -21.70
N ALA A 293 17.93 11.46 -20.39
CA ALA A 293 17.42 10.56 -19.37
C ALA A 293 16.56 11.30 -18.35
N VAL A 294 15.50 10.65 -17.87
CA VAL A 294 14.59 11.22 -16.88
C VAL A 294 14.22 10.17 -15.84
N GLN A 295 14.30 10.55 -14.57
CA GLN A 295 13.79 9.71 -13.48
C GLN A 295 12.27 9.76 -13.46
N PHE A 296 11.62 8.62 -13.23
CA PHE A 296 10.17 8.52 -13.14
C PHE A 296 9.76 7.69 -11.92
N SER A 297 8.52 7.93 -11.48
CA SER A 297 7.79 7.05 -10.57
C SER A 297 6.41 6.75 -11.18
N SER A 298 5.89 5.55 -10.97
CA SER A 298 4.54 5.18 -11.37
C SER A 298 3.89 4.36 -10.27
N ALA A 299 2.60 4.57 -10.02
CA ALA A 299 1.82 3.77 -9.08
C ALA A 299 1.52 2.36 -9.63
N LEU A 300 1.65 2.17 -10.95
CA LEU A 300 1.53 0.86 -11.59
C LEU A 300 2.69 -0.04 -11.16
N THR A 301 2.41 -1.33 -11.00
CA THR A 301 3.39 -2.33 -10.57
C THR A 301 3.49 -3.43 -11.63
N GLY A 302 4.67 -3.99 -11.86
CA GLY A 302 4.87 -5.13 -12.74
C GLY A 302 5.79 -4.84 -13.91
N ARG A 303 6.65 -5.79 -14.26
CA ARG A 303 7.50 -5.69 -15.45
C ARG A 303 6.69 -5.44 -16.72
N PHE A 304 5.53 -6.09 -16.88
CA PHE A 304 4.66 -5.84 -18.02
C PHE A 304 4.11 -4.39 -18.05
N ASN A 305 3.92 -3.75 -16.89
CA ASN A 305 3.54 -2.35 -16.81
C ASN A 305 4.72 -1.43 -17.14
N LEU A 306 5.96 -1.83 -16.84
CA LEU A 306 7.15 -1.14 -17.33
C LEU A 306 7.25 -1.19 -18.86
N GLU A 307 6.95 -2.33 -19.48
CA GLU A 307 6.84 -2.46 -20.94
C GLU A 307 5.75 -1.53 -21.50
N ASN A 308 4.56 -1.50 -20.87
CA ASN A 308 3.47 -0.60 -21.28
C ASN A 308 3.87 0.90 -21.16
N ILE A 309 4.59 1.27 -20.10
CA ILE A 309 5.14 2.63 -19.91
C ILE A 309 6.10 2.97 -21.05
N LEU A 310 7.01 2.05 -21.39
CA LEU A 310 7.96 2.25 -22.49
C LEU A 310 7.26 2.37 -23.85
N CYS A 311 6.24 1.55 -24.10
CA CYS A 311 5.40 1.66 -25.31
C CYS A 311 4.72 3.04 -25.41
N ALA A 312 4.07 3.50 -24.34
CA ALA A 312 3.41 4.82 -24.32
C ALA A 312 4.41 5.97 -24.45
N ALA A 313 5.51 5.92 -23.69
CA ALA A 313 6.60 6.90 -23.78
C ALA A 313 7.22 6.95 -25.18
N GLY A 314 7.35 5.79 -25.84
CA GLY A 314 7.86 5.70 -27.20
C GLY A 314 6.95 6.38 -28.22
N ALA A 315 5.63 6.17 -28.14
CA ALA A 315 4.69 6.85 -29.01
C ALA A 315 4.65 8.36 -28.76
N ALA A 316 4.63 8.77 -27.50
CA ALA A 316 4.70 10.19 -27.13
C ALA A 316 5.98 10.86 -27.66
N ARG A 317 7.13 10.19 -27.52
CA ARG A 317 8.41 10.70 -28.03
C ARG A 317 8.42 10.77 -29.56
N ALA A 318 7.82 9.78 -30.24
CA ALA A 318 7.70 9.74 -31.70
C ALA A 318 6.91 10.94 -32.24
N LEU A 319 5.93 11.42 -31.46
CA LEU A 319 5.10 12.59 -31.72
C LEU A 319 5.71 13.92 -31.23
N GLY A 320 6.95 13.90 -30.73
CA GLY A 320 7.68 15.11 -30.35
C GLY A 320 7.39 15.62 -28.94
N ILE A 321 6.77 14.81 -28.06
CA ILE A 321 6.57 15.19 -26.66
C ILE A 321 7.89 15.09 -25.91
N GLU A 322 8.18 16.11 -25.09
CA GLU A 322 9.43 16.22 -24.33
C GLU A 322 9.50 15.23 -23.14
N PRO A 323 10.67 14.66 -22.83
CA PRO A 323 10.83 13.66 -21.76
C PRO A 323 10.29 14.09 -20.39
N ALA A 324 10.42 15.37 -20.04
CA ALA A 324 9.90 15.91 -18.79
C ALA A 324 8.36 15.87 -18.72
N THR A 325 7.69 16.08 -19.85
CA THR A 325 6.22 15.99 -19.95
C THR A 325 5.77 14.54 -19.97
N ILE A 326 6.52 13.65 -20.63
CA ILE A 326 6.28 12.20 -20.60
C ILE A 326 6.33 11.69 -19.15
N LYS A 327 7.36 12.07 -18.37
CA LYS A 327 7.45 11.76 -16.94
C LYS A 327 6.18 12.18 -16.18
N LYS A 328 5.75 13.43 -16.35
CA LYS A 328 4.55 13.96 -15.67
C LYS A 328 3.30 13.14 -16.00
N GLY A 329 3.12 12.74 -17.25
CA GLY A 329 2.01 11.91 -17.68
C GLY A 329 2.01 10.51 -17.08
N ILE A 330 3.18 9.87 -17.01
CA ILE A 330 3.35 8.56 -16.38
C ILE A 330 3.03 8.63 -14.88
N GLU A 331 3.52 9.67 -14.19
CA GLU A 331 3.28 9.90 -12.76
C GLU A 331 1.81 10.23 -12.44
N ALA A 332 1.08 10.82 -13.40
CA ALA A 332 -0.34 11.13 -13.27
C ALA A 332 -1.25 9.91 -13.42
N CYS A 333 -0.81 8.87 -14.14
CA CYS A 333 -1.55 7.63 -14.30
C CYS A 333 -1.43 6.75 -13.05
N ARG A 334 -2.37 6.93 -12.10
CA ARG A 334 -2.35 6.23 -10.80
C ARG A 334 -2.93 4.82 -10.85
N SER A 335 -3.91 4.58 -11.72
CA SER A 335 -4.57 3.28 -11.87
C SER A 335 -5.15 3.16 -13.28
N VAL A 336 -5.35 1.91 -13.71
CA VAL A 336 -6.09 1.58 -14.93
C VAL A 336 -7.22 0.63 -14.52
N PRO A 337 -8.50 0.95 -14.83
CA PRO A 337 -9.62 0.15 -14.37
C PRO A 337 -9.47 -1.34 -14.73
N GLY A 338 -9.52 -2.20 -13.72
CA GLY A 338 -9.42 -3.65 -13.87
C GLY A 338 -8.09 -4.20 -14.41
N ARG A 339 -6.97 -3.49 -14.20
CA ARG A 339 -5.61 -3.92 -14.61
C ARG A 339 -4.63 -3.74 -13.44
N LEU A 340 -4.50 -4.76 -12.60
CA LEU A 340 -3.91 -4.71 -11.25
C LEU A 340 -4.30 -3.42 -10.53
N GLU A 341 -5.59 -3.10 -10.59
CA GLU A 341 -6.15 -1.90 -10.00
C GLU A 341 -6.09 -2.02 -8.49
N LYS A 342 -5.35 -1.12 -7.84
CA LYS A 342 -5.24 -1.06 -6.39
C LYS A 342 -6.57 -0.59 -5.79
N VAL A 343 -7.03 -1.31 -4.79
CA VAL A 343 -8.23 -1.00 -4.03
C VAL A 343 -7.82 -0.43 -2.68
N ASP A 344 -8.10 0.86 -2.48
CA ASP A 344 -7.87 1.52 -1.20
C ASP A 344 -8.70 0.88 -0.09
N ASN A 345 -8.10 0.72 1.08
CA ASN A 345 -8.76 0.09 2.22
C ASN A 345 -8.19 0.63 3.54
N PRO A 346 -8.96 0.58 4.65
CA PRO A 346 -8.52 1.09 5.95
C PRO A 346 -7.55 0.14 6.68
N MET A 347 -7.21 -1.00 6.08
CA MET A 347 -6.36 -2.02 6.69
C MET A 347 -4.97 -2.00 6.07
N ASP A 348 -3.98 -2.56 6.77
CA ASP A 348 -2.65 -2.80 6.20
C ASP A 348 -2.70 -4.03 5.27
N ARG A 349 -3.38 -3.93 4.12
CA ARG A 349 -3.53 -4.98 3.09
C ARG A 349 -3.30 -4.41 1.70
N PHE A 350 -2.72 -5.22 0.82
CA PHE A 350 -2.63 -4.88 -0.59
C PHE A 350 -3.75 -5.58 -1.35
N MET A 351 -4.70 -4.82 -1.88
CA MET A 351 -5.89 -5.36 -2.53
C MET A 351 -5.89 -4.96 -4.01
N PHE A 352 -6.06 -5.93 -4.90
CA PHE A 352 -6.01 -5.72 -6.35
C PHE A 352 -7.21 -6.33 -7.07
N VAL A 353 -7.66 -5.65 -8.11
CA VAL A 353 -8.69 -6.14 -9.04
C VAL A 353 -8.09 -6.22 -10.44
N ASP A 354 -8.24 -7.37 -11.11
CA ASP A 354 -7.70 -7.61 -12.45
C ASP A 354 -8.68 -8.39 -13.36
N TYR A 355 -8.59 -8.14 -14.66
CA TYR A 355 -9.41 -8.76 -15.70
C TYR A 355 -8.86 -10.09 -16.22
N ALA A 356 -7.77 -10.60 -15.65
CA ALA A 356 -7.15 -11.87 -16.05
C ALA A 356 -8.18 -13.02 -16.02
N HIS A 357 -8.68 -13.38 -17.20
CA HIS A 357 -9.70 -14.41 -17.41
C HIS A 357 -9.22 -15.53 -18.36
N THR A 358 -7.91 -15.55 -18.64
CA THR A 358 -7.20 -16.59 -19.39
C THR A 358 -6.06 -17.16 -18.54
N PRO A 359 -5.60 -18.40 -18.80
CA PRO A 359 -4.48 -19.00 -18.07
C PRO A 359 -3.21 -18.12 -18.07
N ASP A 360 -2.78 -17.64 -19.23
CA ASP A 360 -1.59 -16.79 -19.41
C ASP A 360 -1.69 -15.48 -18.60
N ALA A 361 -2.84 -14.80 -18.67
CA ALA A 361 -3.04 -13.57 -17.92
C ALA A 361 -3.03 -13.83 -16.40
N LEU A 362 -3.67 -14.90 -15.94
CA LEU A 362 -3.71 -15.26 -14.52
C LEU A 362 -2.31 -15.61 -14.01
N GLU A 363 -1.56 -16.43 -14.74
CA GLU A 363 -0.18 -16.78 -14.41
C GLU A 363 0.72 -15.54 -14.35
N SER A 364 0.61 -14.64 -15.33
CA SER A 364 1.38 -13.41 -15.37
C SER A 364 1.13 -12.51 -14.15
N ILE A 365 -0.13 -12.31 -13.75
CA ILE A 365 -0.43 -11.48 -12.57
C ILE A 365 -0.01 -12.15 -11.27
N LEU A 366 -0.20 -13.47 -11.12
CA LEU A 366 0.11 -14.15 -9.88
C LEU A 366 1.62 -14.32 -9.68
N THR A 367 2.38 -14.62 -10.74
CA THR A 367 3.85 -14.63 -10.71
C THR A 367 4.41 -13.26 -10.35
N THR A 368 3.85 -12.21 -10.95
CA THR A 368 4.16 -10.81 -10.62
C THR A 368 3.91 -10.55 -9.13
N LEU A 369 2.69 -10.79 -8.64
CA LEU A 369 2.35 -10.54 -7.24
C LEU A 369 3.20 -11.37 -6.27
N LYS A 370 3.48 -12.64 -6.58
CA LYS A 370 4.35 -13.53 -5.77
C LYS A 370 5.79 -13.04 -5.70
N ALA A 371 6.34 -12.48 -6.78
CA ALA A 371 7.69 -11.93 -6.81
C ALA A 371 7.88 -10.70 -5.90
N ARG A 372 6.81 -10.02 -5.51
CA ARG A 372 6.83 -8.90 -4.52
C ARG A 372 6.92 -9.37 -3.07
N ALA A 373 7.18 -10.66 -2.87
CA ALA A 373 7.34 -11.29 -1.57
C ALA A 373 6.17 -11.01 -0.60
N PRO A 374 4.90 -11.25 -1.02
CA PRO A 374 3.78 -11.17 -0.09
C PRO A 374 4.02 -12.09 1.10
N LYS A 375 3.45 -11.74 2.24
CA LYS A 375 3.36 -12.69 3.36
C LYS A 375 2.53 -13.89 2.92
N ARG A 376 1.37 -13.64 2.33
CA ARG A 376 0.54 -14.61 1.60
C ARG A 376 -0.14 -13.94 0.42
N LEU A 377 -0.26 -14.67 -0.68
CA LEU A 377 -1.10 -14.31 -1.81
C LEU A 377 -2.43 -15.07 -1.72
N ILE A 378 -3.53 -14.31 -1.63
CA ILE A 378 -4.90 -14.82 -1.60
C ILE A 378 -5.57 -14.43 -2.91
N THR A 379 -5.94 -15.42 -3.71
CA THR A 379 -6.51 -15.21 -5.05
C THR A 379 -7.97 -15.61 -5.08
N VAL A 380 -8.86 -14.69 -5.41
CA VAL A 380 -10.27 -14.95 -5.70
C VAL A 380 -10.44 -14.96 -7.22
N PHE A 381 -10.99 -16.04 -7.79
CA PHE A 381 -11.13 -16.13 -9.25
C PHE A 381 -12.33 -16.99 -9.66
N GLY A 382 -12.85 -16.71 -10.84
CA GLY A 382 -13.91 -17.48 -11.47
C GLY A 382 -13.67 -17.68 -12.97
N CYS A 383 -14.58 -18.39 -13.62
CA CYS A 383 -14.58 -18.58 -15.08
C CYS A 383 -15.95 -18.25 -15.64
N GLY A 384 -16.00 -17.49 -16.74
CA GLY A 384 -17.24 -17.21 -17.46
C GLY A 384 -17.93 -18.47 -18.01
N GLY A 385 -19.26 -18.52 -17.90
CA GLY A 385 -20.09 -19.49 -18.61
C GLY A 385 -20.26 -19.13 -20.09
N ASP A 386 -20.71 -20.08 -20.91
CA ASP A 386 -20.83 -20.00 -22.38
C ASP A 386 -19.53 -19.61 -23.07
N ARG A 387 -18.40 -20.06 -22.50
CA ARG A 387 -17.03 -19.83 -22.99
C ARG A 387 -16.27 -21.15 -23.05
N ASP A 388 -15.07 -21.11 -23.63
CA ASP A 388 -14.17 -22.25 -23.70
C ASP A 388 -14.00 -22.92 -22.33
N ARG A 389 -14.39 -24.20 -22.24
CA ARG A 389 -14.33 -25.01 -21.01
C ARG A 389 -12.93 -25.55 -20.76
N SER A 390 -12.10 -25.66 -21.78
CA SER A 390 -10.77 -26.30 -21.70
C SER A 390 -9.80 -25.51 -20.79
N LYS A 391 -10.00 -24.18 -20.67
CA LYS A 391 -9.19 -23.32 -19.81
C LYS A 391 -9.51 -23.42 -18.31
N ARG A 392 -10.71 -23.86 -17.92
CA ARG A 392 -11.19 -23.89 -16.52
C ARG A 392 -10.25 -24.64 -15.57
N PRO A 393 -9.86 -25.91 -15.86
CA PRO A 393 -8.90 -26.61 -15.01
C PRO A 393 -7.51 -25.96 -15.00
N LEU A 394 -7.06 -25.39 -16.12
CA LEU A 394 -5.75 -24.73 -16.19
C LEU A 394 -5.69 -23.52 -15.24
N MET A 395 -6.75 -22.70 -15.21
CA MET A 395 -6.85 -21.57 -14.28
C MET A 395 -6.84 -22.02 -12.82
N GLY A 396 -7.56 -23.11 -12.49
CA GLY A 396 -7.55 -23.69 -11.14
C GLY A 396 -6.16 -24.13 -10.68
N ARG A 397 -5.42 -24.82 -11.56
CA ARG A 397 -4.02 -25.24 -11.31
C ARG A 397 -3.12 -24.04 -11.03
N ILE A 398 -3.15 -23.03 -11.91
CA ILE A 398 -2.32 -21.82 -11.82
C ILE A 398 -2.62 -21.07 -10.52
N ALA A 399 -3.90 -20.91 -10.15
CA ALA A 399 -4.26 -20.24 -8.91
C ALA A 399 -3.67 -20.93 -7.68
N CYS A 400 -3.71 -22.27 -7.61
CA CYS A 400 -3.12 -23.03 -6.49
C CYS A 400 -1.60 -23.01 -6.48
N GLU A 401 -0.95 -23.00 -7.65
CA GLU A 401 0.51 -23.01 -7.77
C GLU A 401 1.15 -21.71 -7.26
N TYR A 402 0.51 -20.58 -7.57
CA TYR A 402 1.05 -19.26 -7.24
C TYR A 402 0.53 -18.66 -5.95
N SER A 403 -0.64 -19.09 -5.45
CA SER A 403 -1.26 -18.52 -4.25
C SER A 403 -1.02 -19.40 -3.02
N GLU A 404 -0.94 -18.78 -1.85
CA GLU A 404 -1.05 -19.52 -0.58
C GLU A 404 -2.48 -20.03 -0.39
N ILE A 405 -3.47 -19.22 -0.77
CA ILE A 405 -4.89 -19.58 -0.71
C ILE A 405 -5.55 -19.18 -2.03
N ALA A 406 -6.13 -20.15 -2.73
CA ALA A 406 -6.99 -19.90 -3.89
C ALA A 406 -8.46 -20.07 -3.50
N ILE A 407 -9.33 -19.12 -3.87
CA ILE A 407 -10.77 -19.16 -3.63
C ILE A 407 -11.46 -19.23 -4.99
N ALA A 408 -12.01 -20.40 -5.33
CA ALA A 408 -12.79 -20.59 -6.54
C ALA A 408 -14.23 -20.10 -6.31
N THR A 409 -14.72 -19.26 -7.22
CA THR A 409 -16.05 -18.62 -7.16
C THR A 409 -16.72 -18.54 -8.53
N SER A 410 -17.98 -18.12 -8.58
CA SER A 410 -18.67 -17.73 -9.81
C SER A 410 -18.10 -16.43 -10.42
N ASP A 411 -18.13 -16.35 -11.75
CA ASP A 411 -17.89 -15.16 -12.57
C ASP A 411 -18.75 -15.28 -13.83
N ASN A 412 -19.73 -14.38 -14.02
CA ASN A 412 -20.61 -14.33 -15.18
C ASN A 412 -21.04 -15.72 -15.69
N PRO A 413 -21.80 -16.50 -14.89
CA PRO A 413 -22.20 -17.87 -15.26
C PRO A 413 -23.09 -17.92 -16.51
N ARG A 414 -23.74 -16.81 -16.88
CA ARG A 414 -24.65 -16.73 -18.05
C ARG A 414 -25.69 -17.84 -17.97
N THR A 415 -25.78 -18.71 -18.97
CA THR A 415 -26.77 -19.79 -19.00
C THR A 415 -26.31 -21.08 -18.31
N GLU A 416 -25.03 -21.18 -17.92
CA GLU A 416 -24.49 -22.35 -17.22
C GLU A 416 -24.73 -22.32 -15.71
N ASP A 417 -24.83 -23.52 -15.09
CA ASP A 417 -24.85 -23.68 -13.62
C ASP A 417 -23.50 -23.23 -13.01
N PRO A 418 -23.48 -22.22 -12.11
CA PRO A 418 -22.26 -21.76 -11.45
C PRO A 418 -21.48 -22.88 -10.74
N GLU A 419 -22.20 -23.82 -10.10
CA GLU A 419 -21.58 -24.96 -9.41
C GLU A 419 -20.93 -25.92 -10.40
N ALA A 420 -21.49 -26.08 -11.60
CA ALA A 420 -20.89 -26.88 -12.66
C ALA A 420 -19.58 -26.28 -13.17
N ILE A 421 -19.52 -24.95 -13.32
CA ILE A 421 -18.30 -24.24 -13.71
C ILE A 421 -17.22 -24.41 -12.63
N VAL A 422 -17.58 -24.21 -11.35
CA VAL A 422 -16.65 -24.41 -10.22
C VAL A 422 -16.14 -25.84 -10.21
N ARG A 423 -17.01 -26.85 -10.37
CA ARG A 423 -16.60 -28.26 -10.50
C ARG A 423 -15.60 -28.49 -11.63
N ASP A 424 -15.74 -27.81 -12.77
CA ASP A 424 -14.76 -27.89 -13.87
C ASP A 424 -13.41 -27.27 -13.51
N VAL A 425 -13.40 -26.14 -12.77
CA VAL A 425 -12.17 -25.50 -12.25
C VAL A 425 -11.44 -26.43 -11.27
N LEU A 426 -12.19 -27.07 -10.36
CA LEU A 426 -11.65 -27.96 -9.33
C LEU A 426 -10.88 -29.16 -9.91
N LYS A 427 -11.19 -29.59 -11.15
CA LYS A 427 -10.45 -30.66 -11.84
C LYS A 427 -8.96 -30.36 -12.02
N GLY A 428 -8.57 -29.08 -12.05
CA GLY A 428 -7.17 -28.68 -12.12
C GLY A 428 -6.47 -28.49 -10.78
N MET A 429 -7.19 -28.63 -9.67
CA MET A 429 -6.71 -28.37 -8.30
C MET A 429 -6.38 -29.69 -7.58
N THR A 430 -6.30 -30.80 -8.31
CA THR A 430 -5.96 -32.13 -7.80
C THR A 430 -4.55 -32.13 -7.22
N GLY A 431 -4.40 -32.50 -5.95
CA GLY A 431 -3.13 -32.50 -5.23
C GLY A 431 -2.88 -31.28 -4.34
N THR A 432 -3.79 -30.30 -4.33
CA THR A 432 -3.82 -29.23 -3.33
C THR A 432 -4.87 -29.55 -2.26
N GLU A 433 -4.61 -29.22 -0.99
CA GLU A 433 -5.55 -29.48 0.10
C GLU A 433 -6.78 -28.55 0.00
N ARG A 434 -7.99 -29.13 0.13
CA ARG A 434 -9.22 -28.34 0.30
C ARG A 434 -9.36 -27.93 1.76
N LEU A 435 -9.48 -26.63 1.99
CA LEU A 435 -9.59 -26.04 3.32
C LEU A 435 -11.06 -25.82 3.70
N THR A 436 -11.33 -25.77 4.99
CA THR A 436 -12.54 -25.19 5.59
C THR A 436 -12.36 -23.68 5.81
N HIS A 437 -13.45 -22.95 6.03
CA HIS A 437 -13.38 -21.51 6.30
C HIS A 437 -12.64 -21.16 7.61
N GLU A 438 -12.50 -22.12 8.53
CA GLU A 438 -11.83 -21.95 9.81
C GLU A 438 -10.32 -22.22 9.74
N ASP A 439 -9.88 -23.10 8.82
CA ASP A 439 -8.49 -23.51 8.67
C ASP A 439 -7.51 -22.32 8.61
N PRO A 440 -7.69 -21.30 7.74
CA PRO A 440 -6.76 -20.16 7.65
C PRO A 440 -6.81 -19.22 8.87
N LEU A 441 -7.87 -19.29 9.67
CA LEU A 441 -8.01 -18.50 10.89
C LEU A 441 -7.25 -19.16 12.04
N VAL A 442 -7.29 -20.49 12.12
CA VAL A 442 -6.58 -21.29 13.13
C VAL A 442 -5.09 -21.43 12.77
N ASN A 443 -4.79 -21.81 11.54
CA ASN A 443 -3.44 -21.91 11.00
C ASN A 443 -3.31 -21.05 9.73
N PRO A 444 -2.89 -19.78 9.86
CA PRO A 444 -2.75 -18.89 8.71
C PRO A 444 -1.63 -19.30 7.74
N PHE A 445 -0.75 -20.22 8.10
CA PHE A 445 0.28 -20.74 7.20
C PHE A 445 -0.21 -21.94 6.37
N LYS A 446 -1.40 -22.47 6.68
CA LYS A 446 -1.98 -23.58 5.93
C LYS A 446 -2.28 -23.10 4.51
N LYS A 447 -1.67 -23.78 3.54
CA LYS A 447 -1.88 -23.52 2.11
C LYS A 447 -2.95 -24.45 1.58
N GLY A 448 -3.71 -23.99 0.60
CA GLY A 448 -4.74 -24.81 0.00
C GLY A 448 -5.73 -24.00 -0.80
N PHE A 449 -6.91 -24.56 -1.01
CA PHE A 449 -7.99 -23.86 -1.68
C PHE A 449 -9.30 -23.90 -0.91
N LEU A 450 -10.11 -22.86 -1.11
CA LEU A 450 -11.46 -22.70 -0.61
C LEU A 450 -12.42 -22.66 -1.79
N VAL A 451 -13.68 -23.00 -1.53
CA VAL A 451 -14.77 -22.92 -2.51
C VAL A 451 -15.89 -22.12 -1.90
N GLU A 452 -16.22 -20.99 -2.52
CA GLU A 452 -17.34 -20.14 -2.17
C GLU A 452 -17.93 -19.62 -3.48
N THR A 453 -19.05 -20.21 -3.91
CA THR A 453 -19.63 -19.95 -5.23
C THR A 453 -20.18 -18.52 -5.35
N ASP A 454 -20.65 -17.95 -4.24
CA ASP A 454 -21.10 -16.57 -4.16
C ASP A 454 -19.90 -15.62 -4.13
N ARG A 455 -19.73 -14.84 -5.20
CA ARG A 455 -18.57 -13.96 -5.37
C ARG A 455 -18.44 -12.92 -4.27
N LYS A 456 -19.54 -12.37 -3.76
CA LYS A 456 -19.52 -11.40 -2.65
C LYS A 456 -19.00 -12.05 -1.38
N LYS A 457 -19.49 -13.24 -1.06
CA LYS A 457 -19.00 -14.01 0.10
C LYS A 457 -17.54 -14.42 -0.06
N ALA A 458 -17.11 -14.78 -1.27
CA ALA A 458 -15.72 -15.13 -1.55
C ALA A 458 -14.76 -13.94 -1.31
N LEU A 459 -15.13 -12.73 -1.76
CA LEU A 459 -14.37 -11.51 -1.51
C LEU A 459 -14.33 -11.15 -0.01
N ALA A 460 -15.47 -11.23 0.68
CA ALA A 460 -15.53 -11.00 2.12
C ALA A 460 -14.70 -12.02 2.92
N LEU A 461 -14.71 -13.30 2.48
CA LEU A 461 -13.89 -14.35 3.06
C LEU A 461 -12.40 -14.06 2.87
N ALA A 462 -11.97 -13.65 1.67
CA ALA A 462 -10.59 -13.28 1.38
C ALA A 462 -10.09 -12.16 2.31
N VAL A 463 -10.89 -11.11 2.49
CA VAL A 463 -10.60 -10.02 3.43
C VAL A 463 -10.48 -10.55 4.85
N ARG A 464 -11.45 -11.34 5.32
CA ARG A 464 -11.51 -11.86 6.69
C ARG A 464 -10.31 -12.73 7.05
N ILE A 465 -9.86 -13.59 6.14
CA ILE A 465 -8.73 -14.50 6.39
C ILE A 465 -7.38 -13.83 6.18
N SER A 466 -7.34 -12.63 5.59
CA SER A 466 -6.09 -11.90 5.31
C SER A 466 -5.45 -11.34 6.57
N LYS A 467 -4.12 -11.32 6.59
CA LYS A 467 -3.26 -10.79 7.65
C LYS A 467 -2.46 -9.58 7.15
N PRO A 468 -1.92 -8.73 8.04
CA PRO A 468 -1.18 -7.54 7.61
C PRO A 468 -0.14 -7.83 6.54
N LYS A 469 -0.14 -6.99 5.50
CA LYS A 469 0.72 -7.09 4.30
C LYS A 469 0.48 -8.31 3.41
N ASP A 470 -0.61 -9.04 3.61
CA ASP A 470 -1.09 -9.99 2.61
C ASP A 470 -1.55 -9.27 1.36
N ILE A 471 -1.41 -9.96 0.23
CA ILE A 471 -1.99 -9.55 -1.05
C ILE A 471 -3.31 -10.30 -1.24
N ILE A 472 -4.38 -9.55 -1.50
CA ILE A 472 -5.64 -10.08 -2.02
C ILE A 472 -5.71 -9.66 -3.48
N VAL A 473 -5.88 -10.61 -4.39
CA VAL A 473 -6.15 -10.33 -5.81
C VAL A 473 -7.45 -11.01 -6.22
N THR A 474 -8.34 -10.24 -6.86
CA THR A 474 -9.53 -10.77 -7.51
C THR A 474 -9.37 -10.70 -9.02
N ALA A 475 -9.54 -11.84 -9.68
CA ALA A 475 -9.32 -12.00 -11.11
C ALA A 475 -10.62 -12.41 -11.83
N GLY A 476 -10.68 -12.11 -13.13
CA GLY A 476 -11.75 -12.49 -14.06
C GLY A 476 -12.59 -11.31 -14.56
N LYS A 477 -13.06 -10.45 -13.65
CA LYS A 477 -14.00 -9.35 -13.97
C LYS A 477 -13.34 -8.00 -14.24
N GLY A 478 -12.26 -7.68 -13.54
CA GLY A 478 -11.54 -6.43 -13.71
C GLY A 478 -12.42 -5.18 -13.56
N HIS A 479 -12.71 -4.53 -14.69
CA HIS A 479 -13.45 -3.26 -14.74
C HIS A 479 -14.97 -3.45 -14.83
N GLU A 480 -15.44 -4.67 -15.11
CA GLU A 480 -16.86 -4.98 -15.23
C GLU A 480 -17.60 -4.76 -13.91
N THR A 481 -18.67 -3.96 -13.95
CA THR A 481 -19.51 -3.59 -12.81
C THR A 481 -20.81 -4.38 -12.74
N TYR A 482 -20.89 -5.53 -13.41
CA TYR A 482 -22.10 -6.34 -13.48
C TYR A 482 -21.81 -7.83 -13.42
N GLN A 483 -22.78 -8.64 -13.02
CA GLN A 483 -22.75 -10.09 -13.12
C GLN A 483 -23.90 -10.59 -13.99
N ILE A 484 -23.59 -11.39 -15.01
CA ILE A 484 -24.60 -11.99 -15.91
C ILE A 484 -24.99 -13.38 -15.40
N THR A 485 -26.25 -13.57 -15.08
CA THR A 485 -26.86 -14.85 -14.70
C THR A 485 -27.91 -15.28 -15.72
N ASN A 486 -28.49 -16.46 -15.52
CA ASN A 486 -29.61 -16.97 -16.32
C ASN A 486 -30.90 -16.14 -16.11
N GLU A 487 -31.00 -15.42 -14.99
CA GLU A 487 -32.14 -14.56 -14.63
C GLU A 487 -31.98 -13.11 -15.10
N GLY A 488 -30.79 -12.70 -15.53
CA GLY A 488 -30.51 -11.36 -16.04
C GLY A 488 -29.15 -10.80 -15.64
N THR A 489 -28.97 -9.50 -15.81
CA THR A 489 -27.75 -8.78 -15.43
C THR A 489 -28.00 -8.01 -14.13
N ILE A 490 -27.16 -8.22 -13.12
CA ILE A 490 -27.20 -7.51 -11.83
C ILE A 490 -25.96 -6.63 -11.66
N HIS A 491 -26.06 -5.54 -10.89
CA HIS A 491 -24.89 -4.72 -10.50
C HIS A 491 -23.98 -5.52 -9.57
N PHE A 492 -22.69 -5.56 -9.89
CA PHE A 492 -21.66 -6.22 -9.09
C PHE A 492 -20.28 -5.68 -9.46
N ASP A 493 -19.64 -4.97 -8.54
CA ASP A 493 -18.28 -4.45 -8.73
C ASP A 493 -17.34 -5.04 -7.66
N ASP A 494 -16.30 -5.75 -8.11
CA ASP A 494 -15.29 -6.35 -7.24
C ASP A 494 -14.61 -5.31 -6.33
N ARG A 495 -14.42 -4.07 -6.81
CA ARG A 495 -13.77 -2.98 -6.07
C ARG A 495 -14.65 -2.54 -4.92
N GLU A 496 -15.93 -2.28 -5.19
CA GLU A 496 -16.91 -1.85 -4.19
C GLU A 496 -17.09 -2.91 -3.11
N GLU A 497 -17.21 -4.18 -3.50
CA GLU A 497 -17.39 -5.29 -2.55
C GLU A 497 -16.14 -5.54 -1.70
N LEU A 498 -14.94 -5.42 -2.29
CA LEU A 498 -13.70 -5.48 -1.53
C LEU A 498 -13.55 -4.32 -0.54
N GLN A 499 -13.84 -3.09 -0.95
CA GLN A 499 -13.81 -1.92 -0.07
C GLN A 499 -14.81 -2.08 1.07
N LYS A 500 -16.04 -2.49 0.76
CA LYS A 500 -17.08 -2.71 1.75
C LYS A 500 -16.67 -3.78 2.77
N ALA A 501 -16.19 -4.94 2.29
CA ALA A 501 -15.71 -6.00 3.17
C ALA A 501 -14.55 -5.53 4.06
N ALA A 502 -13.64 -4.70 3.54
CA ALA A 502 -12.53 -4.15 4.32
C ALA A 502 -12.98 -3.18 5.41
N HIS A 503 -13.94 -2.30 5.11
CA HIS A 503 -14.51 -1.40 6.12
C HIS A 503 -15.26 -2.19 7.20
N GLU A 504 -16.10 -3.15 6.81
CA GLU A 504 -16.83 -4.02 7.74
C GLU A 504 -15.88 -4.85 8.62
N PHE A 505 -14.78 -5.36 8.06
CA PHE A 505 -13.79 -6.11 8.84
C PHE A 505 -12.88 -5.22 9.71
N ASN A 506 -12.77 -3.92 9.39
CA ASN A 506 -12.05 -2.98 10.23
C ASN A 506 -12.84 -2.61 11.50
N GLU A 507 -14.17 -2.66 11.48
CA GLU A 507 -15.04 -2.39 12.63
C GLU A 507 -14.69 -3.22 13.89
N PRO A 508 -14.43 -4.54 13.80
CA PRO A 508 -13.93 -5.36 14.90
C PRO A 508 -12.67 -4.84 15.62
N PHE A 509 -11.88 -3.94 15.01
CA PHE A 509 -10.69 -3.34 15.63
C PHE A 509 -10.99 -2.12 16.51
N LYS A 510 -12.24 -1.65 16.54
CA LYS A 510 -12.67 -0.59 17.45
C LYS A 510 -12.62 -1.06 18.91
N PRO A 511 -12.36 -0.15 19.87
CA PRO A 511 -12.44 -0.49 21.29
C PRO A 511 -13.79 -1.09 21.64
N ILE A 512 -13.79 -2.08 22.53
CA ILE A 512 -15.04 -2.73 22.99
C ILE A 512 -15.92 -1.64 23.63
N PRO A 513 -17.18 -1.45 23.17
CA PRO A 513 -18.09 -0.50 23.77
C PRO A 513 -18.31 -0.75 25.27
N TRP A 514 -18.72 0.28 26.00
CA TRP A 514 -18.96 0.24 27.43
C TRP A 514 -20.45 0.42 27.70
N VAL A 515 -21.06 -0.55 28.37
CA VAL A 515 -22.37 -0.33 29.00
C VAL A 515 -22.17 0.08 30.47
N VAL A 516 -23.23 0.57 31.12
CA VAL A 516 -23.13 0.99 32.54
C VAL A 516 -22.70 -0.16 33.43
N GLU A 517 -23.15 -1.38 33.14
CA GLU A 517 -22.77 -2.60 33.87
C GLU A 517 -21.26 -2.89 33.79
N ASP A 518 -20.62 -2.54 32.67
CA ASP A 518 -19.16 -2.66 32.54
C ASP A 518 -18.45 -1.67 33.45
N LEU A 519 -18.91 -0.41 33.48
CA LEU A 519 -18.35 0.63 34.34
C LEU A 519 -18.53 0.27 35.83
N VAL A 520 -19.70 -0.27 36.20
CA VAL A 520 -19.95 -0.74 37.57
C VAL A 520 -19.00 -1.85 37.97
N LYS A 521 -18.77 -2.83 37.10
CA LYS A 521 -17.84 -3.94 37.36
C LYS A 521 -16.40 -3.46 37.43
N ALA A 522 -15.99 -2.59 36.50
CA ALA A 522 -14.64 -2.09 36.44
C ALA A 522 -14.30 -1.22 37.66
N LEU A 523 -15.20 -0.31 38.05
CA LEU A 523 -15.02 0.60 39.18
C LEU A 523 -15.39 -0.02 40.54
N ALA A 524 -15.96 -1.23 40.54
CA ALA A 524 -16.52 -1.90 41.72
C ALA A 524 -17.50 -1.00 42.52
N LYS A 525 -18.27 -0.15 41.83
CA LYS A 525 -19.14 0.85 42.44
C LYS A 525 -20.37 1.12 41.56
N THR A 526 -21.51 1.43 42.18
CA THR A 526 -22.71 1.91 41.46
C THR A 526 -22.63 3.41 41.16
N PRO A 527 -23.19 3.89 40.05
CA PRO A 527 -23.21 5.32 39.75
C PRO A 527 -24.03 6.07 40.78
N GLU A 528 -23.68 7.34 41.02
CA GLU A 528 -24.48 8.25 41.87
C GLU A 528 -25.86 8.48 41.27
N PHE A 529 -25.94 8.53 39.94
CA PHE A 529 -27.18 8.38 39.18
C PHE A 529 -26.90 7.90 37.76
N SER A 530 -27.88 7.20 37.17
CA SER A 530 -27.86 6.74 35.79
C SER A 530 -29.25 6.93 35.20
N THR A 531 -29.34 7.79 34.20
CA THR A 531 -30.59 8.17 33.54
C THR A 531 -30.63 8.02 32.00
N PRO A 532 -29.59 7.52 31.28
CA PRO A 532 -29.76 7.20 29.86
C PRO A 532 -30.80 6.10 29.61
N GLU A 533 -31.24 6.02 28.36
CA GLU A 533 -32.12 4.95 27.87
C GLU A 533 -31.49 3.57 28.03
N LYS A 534 -32.35 2.56 28.23
CA LYS A 534 -31.90 1.17 28.37
C LYS A 534 -31.19 0.70 27.10
N GLY A 535 -29.96 0.21 27.25
CA GLY A 535 -29.12 -0.24 26.13
C GLY A 535 -28.19 0.83 25.56
N PHE A 536 -28.13 2.03 26.15
CA PHE A 536 -27.12 3.01 25.80
C PHE A 536 -25.70 2.48 26.08
N SER A 537 -24.78 2.70 25.12
CA SER A 537 -23.38 2.29 25.24
C SER A 537 -22.44 3.42 24.86
N PHE A 538 -21.31 3.52 25.55
CA PHE A 538 -20.23 4.43 25.22
C PHE A 538 -19.21 3.75 24.30
N SER A 539 -18.72 4.46 23.29
CA SER A 539 -17.67 4.02 22.37
C SER A 539 -16.28 3.94 23.00
N GLY A 540 -16.08 4.56 24.17
CA GLY A 540 -14.77 4.61 24.82
C GLY A 540 -14.73 5.49 26.07
N ILE A 541 -13.52 5.67 26.58
CA ILE A 541 -13.22 6.48 27.76
C ILE A 541 -12.13 7.47 27.37
N SER A 542 -12.34 8.75 27.68
CA SER A 542 -11.44 9.85 27.37
C SER A 542 -11.10 10.66 28.62
N THR A 543 -9.88 11.17 28.67
CA THR A 543 -9.41 12.11 29.71
C THR A 543 -9.12 13.50 29.14
N ASP A 544 -9.25 13.71 27.83
CA ASP A 544 -8.98 14.98 27.16
C ASP A 544 -10.29 15.72 26.83
N SER A 545 -10.56 16.79 27.57
CA SER A 545 -11.76 17.62 27.43
C SER A 545 -11.86 18.34 26.08
N ARG A 546 -10.77 18.42 25.31
CA ARG A 546 -10.73 19.07 23.99
C ARG A 546 -11.21 18.14 22.87
N THR A 547 -11.13 16.82 23.07
CA THR A 547 -11.38 15.83 22.01
C THR A 547 -12.42 14.77 22.35
N VAL A 548 -12.90 14.71 23.61
CA VAL A 548 -13.96 13.80 24.04
C VAL A 548 -15.24 13.97 23.21
N LYS A 549 -15.85 12.84 22.82
CA LYS A 549 -17.10 12.79 22.03
C LYS A 549 -18.31 12.46 22.90
N GLU A 550 -19.52 12.83 22.45
CA GLU A 550 -20.78 12.53 23.14
C GLU A 550 -20.97 11.04 23.48
N THR A 551 -20.39 10.16 22.66
CA THR A 551 -20.40 8.72 22.84
C THR A 551 -19.33 8.21 23.80
N GLU A 552 -18.52 9.05 24.44
CA GLU A 552 -17.45 8.62 25.34
C GLU A 552 -17.73 9.01 26.79
N VAL A 553 -17.12 8.28 27.72
CA VAL A 553 -17.09 8.64 29.14
C VAL A 553 -15.92 9.57 29.38
N PHE A 554 -16.18 10.74 29.97
CA PHE A 554 -15.13 11.65 30.42
C PHE A 554 -14.67 11.29 31.84
N LEU A 555 -13.38 10.97 31.99
CA LEU A 555 -12.75 10.73 33.30
C LEU A 555 -11.91 11.95 33.68
N ALA A 556 -12.32 12.63 34.75
CA ALA A 556 -11.71 13.88 35.22
C ALA A 556 -10.43 13.60 36.03
N LEU A 557 -9.28 13.57 35.35
CA LEU A 557 -7.99 13.49 36.02
C LEU A 557 -7.61 14.82 36.70
N LYS A 558 -6.91 14.72 37.83
CA LYS A 558 -6.33 15.86 38.54
C LYS A 558 -4.82 15.65 38.66
N GLY A 559 -4.05 16.69 38.32
CA GLY A 559 -2.60 16.72 38.47
C GLY A 559 -2.14 18.08 38.99
N ASP A 560 -0.83 18.27 39.15
CA ASP A 560 -0.27 19.46 39.83
C ASP A 560 -0.56 20.78 39.11
N ARG A 561 -0.74 20.73 37.78
CA ARG A 561 -0.97 21.90 36.92
C ARG A 561 -2.28 21.87 36.15
N PHE A 562 -3.13 20.86 36.37
CA PHE A 562 -4.39 20.72 35.65
C PHE A 562 -5.45 20.04 36.54
N ASP A 563 -6.70 20.47 36.40
CA ASP A 563 -7.83 19.83 37.07
C ASP A 563 -8.97 19.61 36.09
N GLY A 564 -9.15 18.36 35.65
CA GLY A 564 -10.17 17.95 34.68
C GLY A 564 -11.60 18.19 35.17
N HIS A 565 -11.81 18.31 36.49
CA HIS A 565 -13.13 18.54 37.08
C HIS A 565 -13.73 19.88 36.65
N THR A 566 -12.87 20.88 36.37
CA THR A 566 -13.28 22.21 35.93
C THR A 566 -14.05 22.21 34.60
N PHE A 567 -13.90 21.17 33.78
CA PHE A 567 -14.55 21.07 32.47
C PHE A 567 -15.88 20.32 32.50
N VAL A 568 -16.25 19.67 33.62
CA VAL A 568 -17.42 18.76 33.68
C VAL A 568 -18.71 19.48 33.28
N GLN A 569 -18.97 20.67 33.83
CA GLN A 569 -20.18 21.42 33.49
C GLN A 569 -20.25 21.79 32.00
N THR A 570 -19.17 22.34 31.44
CA THR A 570 -19.11 22.69 30.01
C THR A 570 -19.28 21.47 29.11
N LEU A 571 -18.77 20.31 29.53
CA LEU A 571 -18.91 19.07 28.77
C LEU A 571 -20.34 18.50 28.83
N ILE A 572 -21.04 18.63 29.95
CA ILE A 572 -22.47 18.31 30.05
C ILE A 572 -23.27 19.18 29.08
N GLU A 573 -22.97 20.49 29.03
CA GLU A 573 -23.63 21.43 28.10
C GLU A 573 -23.33 21.09 26.63
N LYS A 574 -22.17 20.50 26.35
CA LYS A 574 -21.79 19.97 25.02
C LYS A 574 -22.38 18.59 24.71
N GLY A 575 -23.21 18.02 25.59
CA GLY A 575 -23.91 16.76 25.32
C GLY A 575 -23.15 15.48 25.70
N ILE A 576 -22.01 15.58 26.41
CA ILE A 576 -21.33 14.40 26.96
C ILE A 576 -22.22 13.75 28.02
N LYS A 577 -22.37 12.42 27.97
CA LYS A 577 -23.34 11.70 28.81
C LYS A 577 -22.74 10.88 29.96
N GLY A 578 -21.43 10.65 29.96
CA GLY A 578 -20.77 9.78 30.95
C GLY A 578 -19.65 10.52 31.67
N PHE A 579 -19.65 10.48 33.00
CA PHE A 579 -18.64 11.16 33.81
C PHE A 579 -18.13 10.29 34.96
N ILE A 580 -16.83 10.36 35.19
CA ILE A 580 -16.16 9.78 36.35
C ILE A 580 -15.32 10.88 37.01
N THR A 581 -15.69 11.28 38.22
CA THR A 581 -15.03 12.35 38.99
C THR A 581 -14.50 11.84 40.32
N GLN A 582 -13.65 12.65 40.94
CA GLN A 582 -13.12 12.38 42.27
C GLN A 582 -14.11 12.87 43.33
N TYR A 583 -14.41 12.03 44.32
CA TYR A 583 -15.18 12.40 45.50
C TYR A 583 -14.45 13.47 46.31
N PRO A 584 -15.14 14.49 46.87
CA PRO A 584 -16.59 14.71 46.90
C PRO A 584 -17.16 15.66 45.82
N PHE A 585 -16.70 15.62 44.57
CA PHE A 585 -17.18 16.53 43.51
C PHE A 585 -18.72 16.61 43.35
N TYR A 586 -19.40 15.49 43.08
CA TYR A 586 -20.86 15.45 42.96
C TYR A 586 -21.53 15.57 44.32
N ALA A 587 -20.98 14.96 45.38
CA ALA A 587 -21.49 15.11 46.73
C ALA A 587 -21.63 16.58 47.16
N ASP A 588 -20.68 17.44 46.78
CA ASP A 588 -20.67 18.87 47.12
C ASP A 588 -21.52 19.75 46.18
N LEU A 589 -22.05 19.22 45.07
CA LEU A 589 -22.93 19.98 44.19
C LEU A 589 -24.23 20.39 44.87
N ASN A 590 -24.71 21.59 44.53
CA ASN A 590 -25.98 22.08 45.06
C ASN A 590 -27.16 21.17 44.61
N PRO A 591 -28.22 21.03 45.42
CA PRO A 591 -29.34 20.14 45.11
C PRO A 591 -30.08 20.47 43.80
N ALA A 592 -30.12 21.75 43.40
CA ALA A 592 -30.79 22.18 42.18
C ALA A 592 -30.06 21.68 40.92
N LEU A 593 -28.74 21.81 40.88
CA LEU A 593 -27.87 21.31 39.81
C LEU A 593 -27.90 19.78 39.76
N LYS A 594 -27.90 19.10 40.90
CA LYS A 594 -28.06 17.63 40.94
C LYS A 594 -29.36 17.19 40.25
N LYS A 595 -30.48 17.87 40.56
CA LYS A 595 -31.77 17.60 39.93
C LYS A 595 -31.77 17.93 38.43
N GLU A 596 -31.14 19.04 38.03
CA GLU A 596 -30.99 19.41 36.63
C GLU A 596 -30.19 18.36 35.84
N TRP A 597 -29.05 17.93 36.37
CA TRP A 597 -28.18 16.96 35.71
C TRP A 597 -28.81 15.57 35.61
N ALA A 598 -29.57 15.16 36.63
CA ALA A 598 -30.35 13.92 36.60
C ALA A 598 -31.43 13.92 35.51
N GLN A 599 -31.86 15.07 35.00
CA GLN A 599 -32.85 15.16 33.92
C GLN A 599 -32.21 15.12 32.52
N LYS A 600 -30.87 15.18 32.41
CA LYS A 600 -30.14 15.24 31.13
C LYS A 600 -29.70 13.88 30.58
N GLY A 601 -30.18 12.77 31.16
CA GLY A 601 -29.86 11.43 30.66
C GLY A 601 -28.39 11.05 30.81
N LEU A 602 -27.78 11.40 31.96
CA LEU A 602 -26.35 11.20 32.24
C LEU A 602 -26.11 9.95 33.12
N VAL A 603 -24.89 9.42 33.01
CA VAL A 603 -24.30 8.45 33.94
C VAL A 603 -23.16 9.14 34.68
N PHE A 604 -23.21 9.12 36.01
CA PHE A 604 -22.23 9.84 36.82
C PHE A 604 -21.69 8.95 37.94
N PHE A 605 -20.36 8.79 37.99
CA PHE A 605 -19.66 8.07 39.05
C PHE A 605 -18.74 9.01 39.83
N GLU A 606 -18.66 8.79 41.14
CA GLU A 606 -17.59 9.36 41.97
C GLU A 606 -16.65 8.27 42.49
N THR A 607 -15.34 8.49 42.40
CA THR A 607 -14.33 7.58 42.94
C THR A 607 -13.40 8.33 43.89
N HIS A 608 -12.71 7.63 44.79
CA HIS A 608 -11.75 8.30 45.69
C HIS A 608 -10.50 8.80 44.96
N SER A 609 -10.14 8.17 43.85
CA SER A 609 -9.01 8.53 43.00
C SER A 609 -9.38 8.23 41.54
N THR A 610 -9.40 9.26 40.70
CA THR A 610 -9.70 9.10 39.27
C THR A 610 -8.54 8.44 38.53
N LEU A 611 -7.30 8.60 39.01
CA LEU A 611 -6.13 7.88 38.48
C LEU A 611 -6.24 6.37 38.73
N THR A 612 -6.66 5.96 39.92
CA THR A 612 -6.90 4.54 40.24
C THR A 612 -8.04 3.98 39.39
N ALA A 613 -9.14 4.73 39.28
CA ALA A 613 -10.27 4.38 38.43
C ALA A 613 -9.86 4.16 36.96
N LEU A 614 -8.98 5.01 36.42
CA LEU A 614 -8.45 4.84 35.07
C LEU A 614 -7.70 3.51 34.92
N GLY A 615 -6.88 3.15 35.90
CA GLY A 615 -6.19 1.86 35.94
C GLY A 615 -7.14 0.66 36.03
N ASP A 616 -8.19 0.76 36.84
CA ASP A 616 -9.20 -0.30 36.99
C ASP A 616 -10.00 -0.52 35.71
N LEU A 617 -10.39 0.56 35.02
CA LEU A 617 -11.03 0.51 33.71
C LEU A 617 -10.12 -0.15 32.67
N ALA A 618 -8.84 0.23 32.64
CA ALA A 618 -7.88 -0.39 31.73
C ALA A 618 -7.66 -1.88 32.02
N ARG A 619 -7.58 -2.27 33.29
CA ARG A 619 -7.50 -3.68 33.70
C ARG A 619 -8.74 -4.46 33.28
N TYR A 620 -9.93 -3.89 33.48
CA TYR A 620 -11.18 -4.51 33.05
C TYR A 620 -11.21 -4.70 31.52
N GLN A 621 -10.80 -3.68 30.75
CA GLN A 621 -10.68 -3.77 29.29
C GLN A 621 -9.71 -4.88 28.87
N ARG A 622 -8.54 -4.95 29.51
CA ARG A 622 -7.54 -5.99 29.29
C ARG A 622 -8.10 -7.40 29.54
N LEU A 623 -8.90 -7.59 30.58
CA LEU A 623 -9.50 -8.87 30.92
C LEU A 623 -10.58 -9.29 29.91
N ARG A 624 -11.49 -8.38 29.54
CA ARG A 624 -12.62 -8.70 28.66
C ARG A 624 -12.22 -8.84 27.18
N SER A 625 -11.14 -8.19 26.75
CA SER A 625 -10.65 -8.26 25.37
C SER A 625 -9.97 -9.59 25.02
N LYS A 626 -9.46 -10.33 26.00
CA LYS A 626 -8.73 -11.60 25.83
C LYS A 626 -7.45 -11.52 24.97
N VAL A 627 -7.01 -10.32 24.61
CA VAL A 627 -5.77 -10.05 23.84
C VAL A 627 -4.56 -10.50 24.64
N LYS A 628 -3.52 -11.08 24.02
CA LYS A 628 -2.26 -11.39 24.73
C LYS A 628 -1.42 -10.13 24.92
N VAL A 629 -0.69 -10.01 26.02
CA VAL A 629 0.15 -8.83 26.31
C VAL A 629 1.61 -9.22 26.48
N LEU A 630 2.49 -8.52 25.75
CA LEU A 630 3.93 -8.53 25.98
C LEU A 630 4.33 -7.18 26.57
N ALA A 631 4.86 -7.18 27.79
CA ALA A 631 5.33 -5.98 28.47
C ALA A 631 6.86 -5.85 28.41
N VAL A 632 7.35 -4.64 28.14
CA VAL A 632 8.78 -4.30 28.05
C VAL A 632 9.16 -3.25 29.09
N THR A 633 10.20 -3.54 29.87
CA THR A 633 10.87 -2.55 30.71
C THR A 633 12.40 -2.73 30.68
N GLY A 634 13.12 -1.89 31.43
CA GLY A 634 14.57 -1.84 31.49
C GLY A 634 15.11 -0.42 31.64
N SER A 635 16.42 -0.24 31.71
CA SER A 635 17.03 1.09 31.86
C SER A 635 17.30 1.74 30.51
N SER A 636 17.85 0.99 29.56
CA SER A 636 18.01 1.40 28.16
C SER A 636 17.46 0.35 27.19
N GLY A 637 17.21 0.74 25.93
CA GLY A 637 16.74 -0.19 24.88
C GLY A 637 15.21 -0.44 24.84
N LYS A 638 14.46 -0.15 25.91
CA LYS A 638 12.99 -0.37 26.01
C LYS A 638 12.19 0.01 24.75
N THR A 639 12.23 1.29 24.36
CA THR A 639 11.45 1.82 23.24
C THR A 639 11.85 1.20 21.91
N THR A 640 13.14 0.93 21.75
CA THR A 640 13.71 0.27 20.58
C THR A 640 13.24 -1.18 20.50
N THR A 641 13.35 -1.94 21.59
CA THR A 641 12.89 -3.33 21.68
C THR A 641 11.38 -3.43 21.51
N ARG A 642 10.60 -2.54 22.13
CA ARG A 642 9.14 -2.43 21.93
C ARG A 642 8.81 -2.21 20.45
N LYS A 643 9.54 -1.32 19.75
CA LYS A 643 9.32 -1.08 18.31
C LYS A 643 9.73 -2.27 17.45
N LEU A 644 10.85 -2.93 17.73
CA LEU A 644 11.24 -4.17 17.05
C LEU A 644 10.16 -5.25 17.21
N LEU A 645 9.66 -5.44 18.43
CA LEU A 645 8.57 -6.38 18.73
C LEU A 645 7.29 -5.99 18.00
N GLU A 646 6.89 -4.72 18.01
CA GLU A 646 5.75 -4.22 17.23
C GLU A 646 5.90 -4.56 15.74
N ASP A 647 7.06 -4.26 15.14
CA ASP A 647 7.32 -4.50 13.71
C ASP A 647 7.31 -5.99 13.39
N ILE A 648 7.88 -6.85 14.25
CA ILE A 648 7.88 -8.30 14.07
C ILE A 648 6.46 -8.87 14.25
N PHE A 649 5.77 -8.54 15.34
CA PHE A 649 4.45 -9.10 15.67
C PHE A 649 3.39 -8.64 14.67
N ALA A 650 3.43 -7.36 14.23
CA ALA A 650 2.52 -6.85 13.22
C ALA A 650 2.64 -7.59 11.87
N THR A 651 3.76 -8.26 11.60
CA THR A 651 3.89 -9.06 10.38
C THR A 651 3.10 -10.37 10.40
N ARG A 652 2.54 -10.76 11.54
CA ARG A 652 1.87 -12.05 11.74
C ARG A 652 0.52 -11.93 12.46
N PHE A 653 0.40 -10.99 13.37
CA PHE A 653 -0.73 -10.83 14.26
C PHE A 653 -1.32 -9.43 14.10
N HIS A 654 -2.63 -9.32 14.30
CA HIS A 654 -3.24 -8.02 14.53
C HIS A 654 -2.75 -7.49 15.89
N THR A 655 -1.84 -6.52 15.83
CA THR A 655 -1.08 -6.08 16.99
C THR A 655 -1.43 -4.65 17.36
N HIS A 656 -1.72 -4.41 18.63
CA HIS A 656 -1.78 -3.07 19.21
C HIS A 656 -0.47 -2.76 19.94
N ALA A 657 -0.08 -1.49 20.05
CA ALA A 657 1.13 -1.15 20.81
C ALA A 657 1.03 0.23 21.45
N THR A 658 1.82 0.45 22.52
CA THR A 658 1.99 1.78 23.13
C THR A 658 2.45 2.79 22.10
N LEU A 659 1.76 3.93 21.99
CA LEU A 659 2.16 5.04 21.11
C LEU A 659 3.04 6.04 21.85
N GLY A 660 4.14 6.47 21.24
CA GLY A 660 5.02 7.50 21.80
C GLY A 660 5.60 7.11 23.18
N ASN A 661 5.53 8.02 24.15
CA ASN A 661 6.02 7.85 25.52
C ASN A 661 4.89 7.54 26.52
N LEU A 662 3.82 6.87 26.09
CA LEU A 662 2.66 6.56 26.94
C LEU A 662 2.92 5.32 27.81
N ASN A 663 3.97 5.36 28.65
CA ASN A 663 4.47 4.23 29.44
C ASN A 663 4.30 4.40 30.97
N ASN A 664 3.54 5.42 31.41
CA ASN A 664 3.27 5.74 32.81
C ASN A 664 1.82 5.40 33.23
N GLU A 665 1.43 5.74 34.47
CA GLU A 665 0.12 5.43 35.07
C GLU A 665 -1.08 6.08 34.37
N ILE A 666 -0.87 6.96 33.39
CA ILE A 666 -1.92 7.53 32.55
C ILE A 666 -1.84 6.93 31.14
N GLY A 667 -0.64 6.93 30.55
CA GLY A 667 -0.42 6.54 29.16
C GLY A 667 -0.70 5.06 28.88
N LEU A 668 -0.26 4.16 29.77
CA LEU A 668 -0.49 2.74 29.59
C LEU A 668 -1.99 2.39 29.67
N PRO A 669 -2.76 2.86 30.67
CA PRO A 669 -4.21 2.69 30.68
C PRO A 669 -4.91 3.16 29.40
N LEU A 670 -4.55 4.33 28.87
CA LEU A 670 -5.12 4.83 27.62
C LEU A 670 -4.80 3.95 26.41
N THR A 671 -3.66 3.24 26.43
CA THR A 671 -3.33 2.23 25.42
C THR A 671 -4.22 0.99 25.59
N LEU A 672 -4.37 0.48 26.81
CA LEU A 672 -5.18 -0.71 27.09
C LEU A 672 -6.67 -0.49 26.85
N LEU A 673 -7.18 0.71 27.10
CA LEU A 673 -8.58 1.09 26.83
C LEU A 673 -8.95 1.00 25.34
N LYS A 674 -7.96 1.01 24.44
CA LYS A 674 -8.15 0.87 23.00
C LYS A 674 -8.15 -0.58 22.51
N LEU A 675 -7.97 -1.56 23.38
CA LEU A 675 -8.00 -2.97 22.99
C LEU A 675 -9.39 -3.35 22.46
N SER A 676 -9.38 -4.21 21.44
CA SER A 676 -10.56 -4.76 20.78
C SER A 676 -10.50 -6.27 20.83
N THR A 677 -11.60 -6.95 20.52
CA THR A 677 -11.61 -8.42 20.45
C THR A 677 -10.89 -8.98 19.23
N ALA A 678 -10.60 -8.14 18.23
CA ALA A 678 -9.91 -8.55 17.00
C ALA A 678 -8.37 -8.47 17.11
N HIS A 679 -7.85 -7.75 18.10
CA HIS A 679 -6.42 -7.78 18.39
C HIS A 679 -6.00 -9.15 18.94
N GLU A 680 -4.85 -9.65 18.49
CA GLU A 680 -4.29 -10.93 18.95
C GLU A 680 -3.21 -10.69 20.01
N TRP A 681 -2.40 -9.64 19.82
CA TRP A 681 -1.35 -9.22 20.75
C TRP A 681 -1.36 -7.72 21.00
N ALA A 682 -0.89 -7.32 22.18
CA ALA A 682 -0.59 -5.96 22.53
C ALA A 682 0.84 -5.85 23.10
N ILE A 683 1.65 -4.96 22.52
CA ILE A 683 3.03 -4.72 22.94
C ILE A 683 3.09 -3.41 23.73
N VAL A 684 3.37 -3.51 25.03
CA VAL A 684 3.32 -2.36 25.94
C VAL A 684 4.68 -2.07 26.58
N GLU A 685 4.99 -0.78 26.73
CA GLU A 685 6.18 -0.33 27.44
C GLU A 685 5.80 0.19 28.84
N MET A 686 6.63 -0.11 29.85
CA MET A 686 6.43 0.33 31.23
C MET A 686 7.64 1.11 31.74
N GLY A 687 7.41 2.36 32.13
CA GLY A 687 8.37 3.28 32.75
C GLY A 687 8.13 3.43 34.25
N MET A 688 9.10 4.01 34.95
CA MET A 688 8.94 4.48 36.35
C MET A 688 10.03 5.47 36.71
N ASN A 689 9.72 6.33 37.68
CA ASN A 689 10.62 7.20 38.42
C ASN A 689 10.77 6.76 39.89
N HIS A 690 9.74 6.10 40.44
CA HIS A 690 9.69 5.66 41.84
C HIS A 690 9.32 4.17 41.97
N PRO A 691 9.69 3.51 43.09
CA PRO A 691 9.26 2.15 43.38
C PRO A 691 7.73 1.99 43.36
N GLY A 692 7.26 0.83 42.90
CA GLY A 692 5.85 0.46 42.88
C GLY A 692 5.08 0.90 41.63
N GLU A 693 5.59 1.84 40.83
CA GLU A 693 4.93 2.29 39.62
C GLU A 693 4.84 1.18 38.56
N ILE A 694 5.93 0.43 38.31
CA ILE A 694 5.90 -0.70 37.37
C ILE A 694 4.97 -1.80 37.90
N SER A 695 4.94 -2.04 39.21
CA SER A 695 4.00 -3.01 39.80
C SER A 695 2.55 -2.66 39.46
N ARG A 696 2.16 -1.39 39.59
CA ARG A 696 0.82 -0.91 39.23
C ARG A 696 0.54 -1.09 37.75
N LEU A 697 1.47 -0.68 36.88
CA LEU A 697 1.37 -0.84 35.43
C LEU A 697 1.20 -2.31 35.02
N SER A 698 2.01 -3.20 35.60
CA SER A 698 1.96 -4.63 35.35
C SER A 698 0.63 -5.23 35.81
N ARG A 699 0.15 -4.86 37.00
CA ARG A 699 -1.15 -5.31 37.51
C ARG A 699 -2.32 -4.79 36.67
N MET A 700 -2.21 -3.64 36.01
CA MET A 700 -3.21 -3.18 35.05
C MET A 700 -3.15 -3.99 33.75
N ALA A 701 -1.94 -4.19 33.20
CA ALA A 701 -1.73 -4.80 31.89
C ALA A 701 -1.85 -6.32 31.87
N LEU A 702 -1.64 -7.00 32.99
CA LEU A 702 -1.68 -8.46 33.12
C LEU A 702 -0.90 -9.16 31.98
N PRO A 703 0.43 -9.00 31.91
CA PRO A 703 1.23 -9.55 30.81
C PRO A 703 1.17 -11.07 30.76
N ASP A 704 1.21 -11.61 29.54
CA ASP A 704 1.48 -13.03 29.25
C ASP A 704 2.99 -13.27 29.08
N MET A 705 3.72 -12.22 28.68
CA MET A 705 5.18 -12.22 28.59
C MET A 705 5.73 -10.90 29.11
N ALA A 706 6.81 -10.96 29.89
CA ALA A 706 7.48 -9.78 30.44
C ALA A 706 8.98 -9.80 30.10
N VAL A 707 9.48 -8.67 29.64
CA VAL A 707 10.84 -8.50 29.14
C VAL A 707 11.55 -7.41 29.93
N ILE A 708 12.77 -7.71 30.38
CA ILE A 708 13.68 -6.71 30.97
C ILE A 708 14.92 -6.61 30.09
N THR A 709 15.09 -5.47 29.40
CA THR A 709 16.19 -5.28 28.44
C THR A 709 17.56 -5.15 29.09
N ASN A 710 17.63 -4.46 30.23
CA ASN A 710 18.79 -4.33 31.12
C ASN A 710 18.44 -3.47 32.34
N THR A 711 19.35 -3.43 33.30
CA THR A 711 19.38 -2.50 34.43
C THR A 711 20.66 -1.62 34.33
N ALA A 712 20.59 -0.35 34.70
CA ALA A 712 21.72 0.59 34.59
C ALA A 712 21.46 1.78 35.53
N PRO A 713 22.47 2.62 35.80
CA PRO A 713 22.29 3.84 36.61
C PRO A 713 21.32 4.84 35.93
N VAL A 714 20.05 4.81 36.34
CA VAL A 714 18.95 5.72 35.93
C VAL A 714 17.98 5.90 37.09
N HIS A 715 17.30 7.05 37.18
CA HIS A 715 16.36 7.38 38.26
C HIS A 715 16.97 7.21 39.68
N LEU A 716 18.28 7.44 39.81
CA LEU A 716 18.99 7.24 41.07
C LEU A 716 18.49 8.18 42.17
N GLU A 717 18.03 9.37 41.80
CA GLU A 717 17.39 10.32 42.71
C GLU A 717 16.18 9.71 43.43
N GLY A 718 15.37 8.89 42.74
CA GLY A 718 14.19 8.23 43.29
C GLY A 718 14.46 6.85 43.92
N LEU A 719 15.55 6.19 43.55
CA LEU A 719 15.80 4.77 43.87
C LEU A 719 17.06 4.52 44.71
N GLY A 720 17.99 5.47 44.78
CA GLY A 720 19.21 5.39 45.58
C GLY A 720 20.33 4.49 45.05
N SER A 721 20.02 3.34 44.43
CA SER A 721 21.05 2.40 43.90
C SER A 721 20.61 1.65 42.64
N VAL A 722 21.56 1.06 41.92
CA VAL A 722 21.29 0.25 40.71
C VAL A 722 20.62 -1.08 41.06
N GLU A 723 20.87 -1.63 42.25
CA GLU A 723 20.17 -2.80 42.78
C GLU A 723 18.69 -2.48 42.99
N ASN A 724 18.38 -1.29 43.51
CA ASN A 724 17.00 -0.82 43.65
C ASN A 724 16.33 -0.57 42.29
N VAL A 725 17.09 -0.11 41.28
CA VAL A 725 16.62 -0.08 39.89
C VAL A 725 16.24 -1.49 39.42
N ALA A 726 17.07 -2.49 39.68
CA ALA A 726 16.78 -3.87 39.30
C ALA A 726 15.54 -4.43 40.01
N LEU A 727 15.42 -4.23 41.33
CA LEU A 727 14.25 -4.61 42.11
C LEU A 727 12.96 -3.98 41.56
N ALA A 728 13.00 -2.67 41.30
CA ALA A 728 11.84 -1.96 40.81
C ALA A 728 11.52 -2.28 39.33
N LYS A 729 12.50 -2.65 38.48
CA LYS A 729 12.21 -3.23 37.15
C LYS A 729 11.61 -4.63 37.24
N ALA A 730 12.01 -5.43 38.23
CA ALA A 730 11.45 -6.76 38.45
C ALA A 730 9.97 -6.74 38.89
N GLU A 731 9.44 -5.59 39.32
CA GLU A 731 8.00 -5.40 39.56
C GLU A 731 7.14 -5.69 38.32
N ILE A 732 7.73 -5.72 37.12
CA ILE A 732 7.02 -6.10 35.89
C ILE A 732 6.41 -7.51 36.00
N PHE A 733 6.94 -8.36 36.87
CA PHE A 733 6.42 -9.70 37.13
C PHE A 733 5.21 -9.73 38.07
N ASP A 734 4.88 -8.63 38.76
CA ASP A 734 3.81 -8.62 39.76
C ASP A 734 2.41 -8.87 39.19
N GLY A 735 2.18 -8.49 37.93
CA GLY A 735 0.92 -8.70 37.23
C GLY A 735 0.93 -9.87 36.24
N ILE A 736 2.03 -10.61 36.09
CA ILE A 736 2.13 -11.64 35.04
C ILE A 736 1.12 -12.77 35.27
N ARG A 737 0.40 -13.15 34.21
CA ARG A 737 -0.64 -14.18 34.26
C ARG A 737 -0.03 -15.57 34.38
N ALA A 738 -0.85 -16.54 34.78
CA ALA A 738 -0.45 -17.95 34.83
C ALA A 738 0.07 -18.45 33.46
N ASN A 739 1.07 -19.34 33.50
CA ASN A 739 1.84 -19.80 32.34
C ASN A 739 2.62 -18.67 31.63
N GLY A 740 3.00 -17.65 32.39
CA GLY A 740 3.74 -16.49 31.88
C GLY A 740 5.20 -16.80 31.58
N THR A 741 5.78 -16.00 30.68
CA THR A 741 7.20 -16.09 30.31
C THR A 741 7.94 -14.83 30.72
N ALA A 742 9.04 -14.97 31.46
CA ALA A 742 10.00 -13.92 31.72
C ALA A 742 11.20 -14.03 30.76
N ILE A 743 11.60 -12.91 30.16
CA ILE A 743 12.78 -12.84 29.28
C ILE A 743 13.76 -11.81 29.85
N LEU A 744 14.97 -12.27 30.14
CA LEU A 744 15.97 -11.52 30.91
C LEU A 744 17.28 -11.40 30.13
N PHE A 745 17.95 -10.27 30.28
CA PHE A 745 19.29 -10.07 29.75
C PHE A 745 20.31 -10.85 30.59
N ALA A 746 21.00 -11.80 29.95
CA ALA A 746 21.87 -12.76 30.62
C ALA A 746 23.16 -12.11 31.16
N ASP A 747 23.67 -11.09 30.46
CA ASP A 747 24.91 -10.39 30.81
C ASP A 747 24.68 -9.25 31.81
N ASP A 748 23.47 -9.08 32.32
CA ASP A 748 23.15 -8.06 33.31
C ASP A 748 23.84 -8.39 34.65
N PRO A 749 24.67 -7.49 35.23
CA PRO A 749 25.33 -7.75 36.51
C PRO A 749 24.37 -8.00 37.69
N ARG A 750 23.11 -7.57 37.60
CA ARG A 750 22.05 -7.80 38.60
C ARG A 750 21.09 -8.92 38.17
N ARG A 751 21.47 -9.77 37.20
CA ARG A 751 20.68 -10.92 36.75
C ARG A 751 20.14 -11.74 37.92
N SER A 752 20.96 -12.00 38.94
CA SER A 752 20.56 -12.79 40.12
C SER A 752 19.35 -12.21 40.84
N ILE A 753 19.23 -10.87 40.93
CA ILE A 753 18.08 -10.17 41.51
C ILE A 753 16.85 -10.38 40.64
N LEU A 754 16.97 -10.16 39.33
CA LEU A 754 15.86 -10.26 38.37
C LEU A 754 15.33 -11.69 38.30
N GLU A 755 16.23 -12.67 38.24
CA GLU A 755 15.90 -14.09 38.17
C GLU A 755 15.25 -14.57 39.48
N ALA A 756 15.77 -14.19 40.64
CA ALA A 756 15.16 -14.52 41.92
C ALA A 756 13.72 -13.98 42.00
N LYS A 757 13.51 -12.72 41.61
CA LYS A 757 12.18 -12.09 41.58
C LYS A 757 11.22 -12.74 40.60
N ALA A 758 11.70 -13.22 39.46
CA ALA A 758 10.88 -14.00 38.54
C ALA A 758 10.51 -15.37 39.14
N ARG A 759 11.44 -16.07 39.79
CA ARG A 759 11.21 -17.37 40.44
C ARG A 759 10.28 -17.31 41.65
N GLU A 760 10.15 -16.14 42.29
CA GLU A 760 9.17 -15.91 43.36
C GLU A 760 7.70 -15.94 42.86
N LYS A 761 7.46 -15.90 41.55
CA LYS A 761 6.11 -15.89 40.98
C LYS A 761 5.73 -17.26 40.42
N ASP A 762 4.82 -17.95 41.10
CA ASP A 762 4.24 -19.22 40.63
C ASP A 762 3.56 -19.12 39.25
N SER A 763 3.17 -17.90 38.85
CA SER A 763 2.57 -17.65 37.54
C SER A 763 3.57 -17.73 36.38
N ILE A 764 4.88 -17.63 36.65
CA ILE A 764 5.95 -17.72 35.64
C ILE A 764 6.34 -19.18 35.44
N GLN A 765 6.10 -19.70 34.24
CA GLN A 765 6.46 -21.07 33.87
C GLN A 765 7.83 -21.13 33.19
N HIS A 766 8.22 -20.08 32.47
CA HIS A 766 9.44 -20.04 31.67
C HIS A 766 10.25 -18.80 31.99
N ILE A 767 11.55 -18.99 32.27
CA ILE A 767 12.53 -17.92 32.40
C ILE A 767 13.57 -18.14 31.30
N LEU A 768 13.61 -17.24 30.33
CA LEU A 768 14.49 -17.32 29.17
C LEU A 768 15.51 -16.20 29.21
N PHE A 769 16.69 -16.47 28.63
CA PHE A 769 17.83 -15.57 28.67
C PHE A 769 18.31 -15.23 27.26
N PHE A 770 18.67 -13.98 27.03
CA PHE A 770 19.33 -13.53 25.80
C PHE A 770 20.63 -12.80 26.15
N GLY A 771 21.64 -12.88 25.30
CA GLY A 771 22.91 -12.19 25.54
C GLY A 771 24.14 -12.95 25.04
N ALA A 772 25.30 -12.63 25.59
CA ALA A 772 26.58 -13.28 25.29
C ALA A 772 26.92 -14.44 26.24
N ALA A 773 26.34 -14.46 27.45
CA ALA A 773 26.51 -15.51 28.45
C ALA A 773 26.28 -16.92 27.86
N GLU A 774 27.04 -17.91 28.34
CA GLU A 774 27.01 -19.27 27.80
C GLU A 774 25.66 -19.96 27.98
N ASP A 775 24.94 -19.63 29.06
CA ASP A 775 23.62 -20.18 29.39
C ASP A 775 22.46 -19.35 28.83
N ALA A 776 22.75 -18.34 27.99
CA ALA A 776 21.72 -17.63 27.26
C ALA A 776 21.06 -18.57 26.23
N HIS A 777 19.73 -18.54 26.17
CA HIS A 777 18.93 -19.34 25.23
C HIS A 777 19.09 -18.86 23.78
N ILE A 778 19.45 -17.59 23.61
CA ILE A 778 19.83 -17.03 22.32
C ILE A 778 21.08 -16.16 22.45
N ARG A 779 22.02 -16.35 21.52
CA ARG A 779 23.31 -15.64 21.46
C ARG A 779 23.58 -15.11 20.07
N ALA A 780 24.38 -14.05 19.97
CA ALA A 780 24.85 -13.53 18.68
C ALA A 780 26.31 -13.92 18.42
N GLU A 781 26.59 -14.30 17.18
CA GLU A 781 27.92 -14.56 16.64
C GLU A 781 28.13 -13.74 15.36
N ASN A 782 29.36 -13.65 14.87
CA ASN A 782 29.70 -13.02 13.59
C ASN A 782 29.19 -11.58 13.41
N ILE A 783 29.16 -10.78 14.48
CA ILE A 783 28.64 -9.40 14.45
C ILE A 783 29.53 -8.50 13.59
N ARG A 784 28.96 -7.92 12.53
CA ARG A 784 29.63 -7.01 11.59
C ARG A 784 28.78 -5.77 11.35
N SER A 785 29.23 -4.64 11.86
CA SER A 785 28.62 -3.32 11.58
C SER A 785 29.11 -2.76 10.26
N LEU A 786 28.17 -2.30 9.45
CA LEU A 786 28.35 -1.59 8.19
C LEU A 786 27.70 -0.20 8.34
N GLU A 787 28.00 0.73 7.42
CA GLU A 787 27.33 2.03 7.37
C GLU A 787 25.80 1.90 7.23
N SER A 788 25.34 0.93 6.45
CA SER A 788 23.91 0.69 6.18
C SER A 788 23.19 -0.11 7.27
N GLY A 789 23.91 -0.72 8.21
CA GLY A 789 23.32 -1.58 9.24
C GLY A 789 24.28 -2.60 9.83
N THR A 790 23.79 -3.45 10.73
CA THR A 790 24.59 -4.48 11.42
C THR A 790 24.12 -5.87 11.03
N LYS A 791 25.05 -6.73 10.59
CA LYS A 791 24.84 -8.16 10.32
C LYS A 791 25.27 -8.99 11.53
N PHE A 792 24.54 -10.05 11.85
CA PHE A 792 24.90 -10.99 12.92
C PHE A 792 24.21 -12.33 12.71
N THR A 793 24.77 -13.40 13.26
CA THR A 793 24.17 -14.74 13.29
C THR A 793 23.59 -14.95 14.68
N ALA A 794 22.29 -15.26 14.79
CA ALA A 794 21.67 -15.60 16.07
C ALA A 794 21.56 -17.12 16.20
N LYS A 795 22.10 -17.64 17.31
CA LYS A 795 22.09 -19.05 17.68
C LYS A 795 21.07 -19.29 18.77
N MET A 796 20.11 -20.18 18.53
CA MET A 796 19.04 -20.56 19.47
C MET A 796 18.91 -22.09 19.48
N GLY A 797 19.38 -22.72 20.55
CA GLY A 797 19.57 -24.18 20.58
C GLY A 797 20.56 -24.64 19.49
N GLU A 798 20.16 -25.63 18.69
CA GLU A 798 20.95 -26.13 17.56
C GLU A 798 20.75 -25.31 16.26
N THR A 799 19.87 -24.31 16.27
CA THR A 799 19.55 -23.53 15.08
C THR A 799 20.36 -22.24 15.02
N GLU A 800 20.90 -21.94 13.83
CA GLU A 800 21.66 -20.71 13.55
C GLU A 800 21.03 -20.00 12.35
N ASN A 801 20.77 -18.71 12.49
CA ASN A 801 20.13 -17.92 11.44
C ASN A 801 20.76 -16.52 11.35
N ASP A 802 20.98 -16.05 10.13
CA ASP A 802 21.56 -14.73 9.89
C ASP A 802 20.50 -13.62 9.93
N PHE A 803 20.86 -12.48 10.49
CA PHE A 803 20.03 -11.31 10.62
C PHE A 803 20.74 -10.04 10.15
N PHE A 804 19.95 -9.09 9.68
CA PHE A 804 20.40 -7.75 9.36
C PHE A 804 19.44 -6.74 9.97
N ILE A 805 19.97 -5.85 10.81
CA ILE A 805 19.25 -4.69 11.34
C ILE A 805 19.75 -3.43 10.61
N PRO A 806 18.88 -2.58 10.05
CA PRO A 806 19.27 -1.32 9.39
C PRO A 806 19.65 -0.24 10.41
N SER A 807 20.57 -0.57 11.31
CA SER A 807 21.19 0.35 12.26
C SER A 807 22.67 -0.01 12.39
N PRO A 808 23.59 0.95 12.25
CA PRO A 808 25.02 0.67 12.33
C PRO A 808 25.49 0.37 13.77
N ALA A 809 24.61 0.52 14.75
CA ALA A 809 24.88 0.38 16.17
C ALA A 809 24.97 -1.11 16.60
N PRO A 810 26.15 -1.62 17.03
CA PRO A 810 26.29 -3.02 17.43
C PRO A 810 25.41 -3.40 18.63
N PHE A 811 25.18 -2.49 19.57
CA PHE A 811 24.33 -2.74 20.74
C PHE A 811 22.86 -3.00 20.38
N MET A 812 22.44 -2.73 19.14
CA MET A 812 21.12 -3.09 18.65
C MET A 812 20.95 -4.61 18.52
N VAL A 813 22.04 -5.36 18.44
CA VAL A 813 22.01 -6.83 18.37
C VAL A 813 21.32 -7.39 19.62
N ASP A 814 21.63 -6.91 20.82
CA ASP A 814 20.98 -7.39 22.06
C ASP A 814 19.47 -7.13 22.05
N ASN A 815 19.05 -5.95 21.59
CA ASN A 815 17.62 -5.64 21.42
C ASN A 815 16.96 -6.58 20.40
N CYS A 816 17.68 -6.95 19.33
CA CYS A 816 17.21 -7.93 18.36
C CYS A 816 17.13 -9.33 18.96
N LEU A 817 18.14 -9.81 19.68
CA LEU A 817 18.13 -11.12 20.34
C LEU A 817 16.94 -11.26 21.28
N CYS A 818 16.70 -10.22 22.08
CA CYS A 818 15.52 -10.12 22.94
C CYS A 818 14.21 -10.22 22.14
N ALA A 819 14.09 -9.47 21.04
CA ALA A 819 12.89 -9.47 20.20
C ALA A 819 12.70 -10.81 19.45
N ILE A 820 13.78 -11.44 18.98
CA ILE A 820 13.76 -12.75 18.32
C ILE A 820 13.24 -13.81 19.30
N LEU A 821 13.79 -13.86 20.52
CA LEU A 821 13.39 -14.85 21.52
C LEU A 821 11.93 -14.72 21.92
N ALA A 822 11.47 -13.48 22.12
CA ALA A 822 10.08 -13.19 22.43
C ALA A 822 9.13 -13.57 21.28
N ALA A 823 9.48 -13.22 20.04
CA ALA A 823 8.70 -13.56 18.86
C ALA A 823 8.64 -15.07 18.60
N ALA A 824 9.75 -15.79 18.76
CA ALA A 824 9.80 -17.24 18.66
C ALA A 824 8.92 -17.90 19.74
N SER A 825 8.98 -17.38 20.98
CA SER A 825 8.12 -17.84 22.09
C SER A 825 6.63 -17.55 21.85
N ALA A 826 6.30 -16.56 21.02
CA ALA A 826 4.93 -16.28 20.58
C ALA A 826 4.49 -17.13 19.35
N GLY A 827 5.36 -18.01 18.84
CA GLY A 827 5.07 -18.89 17.71
C GLY A 827 5.29 -18.26 16.33
N ILE A 828 6.08 -17.20 16.24
CA ILE A 828 6.45 -16.56 14.97
C ILE A 828 7.65 -17.31 14.37
N ASP A 829 7.58 -17.70 13.10
CA ASP A 829 8.66 -18.41 12.42
C ASP A 829 9.87 -17.50 12.12
N ILE A 830 11.05 -18.11 12.02
CA ILE A 830 12.31 -17.36 11.91
C ILE A 830 12.40 -16.46 10.68
N LYS A 831 11.82 -16.87 9.53
CA LYS A 831 11.83 -16.08 8.30
C LYS A 831 10.97 -14.83 8.46
N THR A 832 9.85 -14.97 9.16
CA THR A 832 8.98 -13.84 9.51
C THR A 832 9.69 -12.87 10.45
N ILE A 833 10.44 -13.36 11.44
CA ILE A 833 11.25 -12.54 12.35
C ILE A 833 12.35 -11.78 11.59
N GLN A 834 13.10 -12.45 10.71
CA GLN A 834 14.13 -11.82 9.87
C GLN A 834 13.56 -10.65 9.06
N LYS A 835 12.40 -10.84 8.43
CA LYS A 835 11.71 -9.78 7.68
C LYS A 835 11.30 -8.60 8.57
N GLY A 836 10.81 -8.86 9.79
CA GLY A 836 10.44 -7.82 10.74
C GLY A 836 11.64 -6.95 11.16
N ILE A 837 12.76 -7.58 11.48
CA ILE A 837 14.01 -6.89 11.89
C ILE A 837 14.59 -6.09 10.72
N ALA A 838 14.61 -6.66 9.51
CA ALA A 838 15.13 -5.97 8.32
C ALA A 838 14.31 -4.74 7.93
N ALA A 839 13.02 -4.70 8.29
CA ALA A 839 12.11 -3.57 8.05
C ALA A 839 12.11 -2.52 9.17
N PHE A 840 12.88 -2.74 10.25
CA PHE A 840 12.89 -1.86 11.40
C PHE A 840 13.26 -0.43 11.00
N THR A 841 12.45 0.53 11.47
CA THR A 841 12.78 1.95 11.36
C THR A 841 12.90 2.53 12.77
N PRO A 842 14.03 3.15 13.14
CA PRO A 842 14.19 3.69 14.48
C PRO A 842 13.15 4.77 14.78
N VAL A 843 12.61 4.76 16.00
CA VAL A 843 11.77 5.84 16.52
C VAL A 843 12.56 7.14 16.53
N SER A 844 11.94 8.27 16.19
CA SER A 844 12.59 9.59 16.18
C SER A 844 13.43 9.83 17.44
N GLY A 845 14.67 10.29 17.27
CA GLY A 845 15.62 10.52 18.36
C GLY A 845 16.30 9.26 18.92
N ARG A 846 16.19 8.09 18.26
CA ARG A 846 16.78 6.81 18.73
C ARG A 846 17.73 6.23 17.68
N MET A 847 18.90 6.82 17.51
CA MET A 847 19.91 6.43 16.52
C MET A 847 19.40 6.54 15.07
N ASN A 848 18.64 7.60 14.77
CA ASN A 848 18.25 7.90 13.40
C ASN A 848 19.47 8.45 12.63
N ILE A 849 19.72 7.91 11.45
CA ILE A 849 20.81 8.38 10.58
C ILE A 849 20.24 9.29 9.49
N TYR A 850 20.73 10.51 9.41
CA TYR A 850 20.37 11.47 8.36
C TYR A 850 21.61 11.84 7.55
N ARG A 851 21.55 11.63 6.25
CA ARG A 851 22.57 12.15 5.33
C ARG A 851 22.18 13.56 4.90
N LEU A 852 22.88 14.57 5.43
CA LEU A 852 22.56 15.97 5.19
C LEU A 852 23.26 16.52 3.93
N SER A 853 24.40 15.96 3.57
CA SER A 853 25.12 16.25 2.32
C SER A 853 25.95 15.03 1.87
N ASN A 854 26.75 15.18 0.81
CA ASN A 854 27.69 14.13 0.41
C ASN A 854 28.77 13.85 1.47
N THR A 855 29.06 14.83 2.34
CA THR A 855 30.17 14.82 3.30
C THR A 855 29.75 14.83 4.77
N LEU A 856 28.47 15.12 5.07
CA LEU A 856 27.96 15.24 6.44
C LEU A 856 26.85 14.23 6.73
N THR A 857 27.09 13.36 7.72
CA THR A 857 26.14 12.39 8.24
C THR A 857 25.84 12.66 9.71
N LEU A 858 24.56 12.68 10.05
CA LEU A 858 24.06 12.94 11.40
C LEU A 858 23.51 11.66 12.03
N MET A 859 23.87 11.43 13.28
CA MET A 859 23.35 10.39 14.15
C MET A 859 22.54 11.05 15.28
N ASP A 860 21.22 10.97 15.16
CA ASP A 860 20.26 11.53 16.11
C ASP A 860 19.92 10.50 17.19
N ASP A 861 20.43 10.71 18.41
CA ASP A 861 20.07 9.94 19.61
C ASP A 861 19.59 10.88 20.74
N THR A 862 18.78 11.87 20.35
CA THR A 862 18.30 12.97 21.21
C THR A 862 17.09 12.62 22.08
N TYR A 863 16.58 11.38 22.03
CA TYR A 863 15.37 11.01 22.78
C TYR A 863 15.57 11.07 24.30
N ASN A 864 16.66 10.48 24.81
CA ASN A 864 17.05 10.60 26.22
C ASN A 864 18.53 10.19 26.41
N ALA A 865 19.14 10.62 27.52
CA ALA A 865 20.53 10.31 27.84
C ALA A 865 20.71 9.81 29.28
N ASN A 866 21.57 8.82 29.42
CA ASN A 866 22.16 8.32 30.66
C ASN A 866 23.56 7.79 30.34
N PRO A 867 24.45 7.58 31.32
CA PRO A 867 25.86 7.25 31.07
C PRO A 867 26.05 6.05 30.14
N ALA A 868 25.34 4.94 30.41
CA ALA A 868 25.44 3.73 29.60
C ALA A 868 24.98 3.94 28.14
N SER A 869 23.94 4.75 27.92
CA SER A 869 23.47 5.08 26.57
C SER A 869 24.41 6.04 25.83
N VAL A 870 25.03 6.99 26.54
CA VAL A 870 25.99 7.94 25.96
C VAL A 870 27.25 7.19 25.53
N GLU A 871 27.80 6.36 26.41
CA GLU A 871 28.95 5.49 26.11
C GLU A 871 28.71 4.62 24.87
N LYS A 872 27.57 3.92 24.79
CA LYS A 872 27.20 3.10 23.61
C LYS A 872 27.08 3.91 22.32
N ALA A 873 26.53 5.13 22.39
CA ALA A 873 26.42 6.02 21.23
C ALA A 873 27.80 6.53 20.77
N LEU A 874 28.68 6.90 21.70
CA LEU A 874 30.06 7.33 21.40
C LEU A 874 30.89 6.21 20.77
N HIS A 875 30.82 4.98 21.32
CA HIS A 875 31.47 3.82 20.70
C HIS A 875 30.94 3.55 19.29
N THR A 876 29.64 3.73 19.07
CA THR A 876 29.05 3.58 17.74
C THR A 876 29.56 4.65 16.79
N LEU A 877 29.60 5.92 17.21
CA LEU A 877 30.15 7.03 16.43
C LEU A 877 31.58 6.71 15.97
N CYS A 878 32.48 6.45 16.92
CA CYS A 878 33.89 6.16 16.63
C CYS A 878 34.05 5.00 15.63
N ARG A 879 33.24 3.94 15.78
CA ARG A 879 33.29 2.76 14.90
C ARG A 879 32.86 3.06 13.46
N VAL A 880 31.90 3.96 13.25
CA VAL A 880 31.36 4.26 11.90
C VAL A 880 32.11 5.40 11.20
N SER A 881 32.64 6.36 11.96
CA SER A 881 33.31 7.54 11.42
C SER A 881 34.82 7.35 11.24
N GLY A 882 35.42 6.47 12.06
CA GLY A 882 36.84 6.53 12.35
C GLY A 882 37.19 7.73 13.26
N PRO A 883 38.39 7.77 13.85
CA PRO A 883 38.78 8.78 14.83
C PRO A 883 38.72 10.22 14.27
N ASP A 884 39.24 10.44 13.05
CA ASP A 884 39.45 11.78 12.49
C ASP A 884 38.20 12.45 11.86
N ASN A 885 37.04 11.80 11.88
CA ASN A 885 35.83 12.32 11.24
C ASN A 885 34.63 12.43 12.19
N SER A 886 34.87 12.46 13.51
CA SER A 886 33.80 12.37 14.52
C SER A 886 33.59 13.67 15.29
N ILE A 887 32.32 14.07 15.42
CA ILE A 887 31.88 15.16 16.30
C ILE A 887 30.86 14.60 17.29
N ALA A 888 31.13 14.73 18.59
CA ALA A 888 30.16 14.40 19.64
C ALA A 888 29.52 15.68 20.17
N VAL A 889 28.19 15.77 20.08
CA VAL A 889 27.39 16.87 20.60
C VAL A 889 26.56 16.37 21.79
N LEU A 890 26.94 16.77 23.01
CA LEU A 890 26.38 16.23 24.25
C LEU A 890 25.62 17.30 25.05
N GLY A 891 24.37 17.00 25.37
CA GLY A 891 23.57 17.72 26.35
C GLY A 891 23.53 17.02 27.71
N ASP A 892 23.12 17.72 28.76
CA ASP A 892 23.03 17.17 30.12
C ASP A 892 22.25 15.83 30.20
N MET A 893 22.78 14.93 31.03
CA MET A 893 22.15 13.71 31.50
C MET A 893 21.39 14.02 32.79
N LEU A 894 20.06 14.11 32.73
CA LEU A 894 19.20 14.48 33.86
C LEU A 894 18.91 13.26 34.75
N GLU A 895 18.35 13.49 35.94
CA GLU A 895 17.92 12.45 36.91
C GLU A 895 19.05 11.57 37.48
N LEU A 896 20.29 12.10 37.51
CA LEU A 896 21.47 11.41 38.05
C LEU A 896 21.74 11.70 39.54
N GLY A 897 21.01 12.63 40.17
CA GLY A 897 21.21 13.05 41.55
C GLY A 897 22.63 13.57 41.82
N ASP A 898 23.14 13.32 43.03
CA ASP A 898 24.46 13.79 43.49
C ASP A 898 25.63 13.23 42.66
N SER A 899 25.41 12.13 41.93
CA SER A 899 26.41 11.55 41.02
C SER A 899 26.51 12.27 39.68
N SER A 900 25.68 13.28 39.42
CA SER A 900 25.66 14.00 38.13
C SER A 900 27.04 14.52 37.72
N PRO A 901 27.78 15.30 38.54
CA PRO A 901 29.07 15.87 38.12
C PRO A 901 30.07 14.80 37.67
N ASP A 902 30.25 13.75 38.49
CA ASP A 902 31.24 12.69 38.23
C ASP A 902 30.88 11.85 37.00
N LEU A 903 29.58 11.59 36.78
CA LEU A 903 29.13 10.83 35.62
C LEU A 903 29.28 11.63 34.31
N HIS A 904 29.05 12.94 34.33
CA HIS A 904 29.33 13.81 33.17
C HIS A 904 30.84 13.92 32.91
N ARG A 905 31.64 14.08 33.96
CA ARG A 905 33.11 14.07 33.87
C ARG A 905 33.62 12.77 33.26
N ARG A 906 33.13 11.62 33.73
CA ARG A 906 33.47 10.31 33.16
C ARG A 906 33.17 10.23 31.66
N MET A 907 31.99 10.70 31.22
CA MET A 907 31.62 10.67 29.80
C MET A 907 32.52 11.58 28.96
N GLY A 908 32.94 12.73 29.49
CA GLY A 908 33.95 13.59 28.87
C GLY A 908 35.27 12.84 28.66
N GLY A 909 35.74 12.13 29.69
CA GLY A 909 36.90 11.27 29.59
C GLY A 909 36.75 10.15 28.55
N THR A 910 35.58 9.53 28.46
CA THR A 910 35.28 8.52 27.42
C THR A 910 35.36 9.10 26.00
N VAL A 911 34.93 10.34 25.78
CA VAL A 911 35.07 11.00 24.47
C VAL A 911 36.55 11.08 24.07
N ALA A 912 37.42 11.42 25.02
CA ALA A 912 38.85 11.51 24.79
C ALA A 912 39.52 10.15 24.57
N GLU A 913 39.17 9.15 25.38
CA GLU A 913 39.69 7.79 25.24
C GLU A 913 39.33 7.15 23.89
N LEU A 914 38.18 7.52 23.31
CA LEU A 914 37.74 7.05 21.99
C LEU A 914 38.38 7.80 20.82
N GLY A 915 39.20 8.82 21.08
CA GLY A 915 39.86 9.62 20.05
C GLY A 915 38.86 10.36 19.15
N ILE A 916 37.75 10.82 19.71
CA ILE A 916 36.77 11.62 18.96
C ILE A 916 37.40 12.97 18.61
N LYS A 917 37.19 13.49 17.39
CA LYS A 917 37.88 14.70 16.93
C LYS A 917 37.38 15.99 17.58
N HIS A 918 36.06 16.12 17.74
CA HIS A 918 35.45 17.30 18.36
C HIS A 918 34.40 16.95 19.42
N LEU A 919 34.40 17.69 20.52
CA LEU A 919 33.42 17.60 21.62
C LEU A 919 32.70 18.94 21.80
N PHE A 920 31.41 18.97 21.45
CA PHE A 920 30.54 20.13 21.62
C PHE A 920 29.53 19.86 22.72
N VAL A 921 29.38 20.78 23.67
CA VAL A 921 28.54 20.55 24.86
C VAL A 921 27.55 21.68 25.11
N PHE A 922 26.36 21.31 25.61
CA PHE A 922 25.29 22.25 25.96
C PHE A 922 24.62 21.87 27.28
N GLY A 923 24.44 22.83 28.18
CA GLY A 923 23.71 22.64 29.42
C GLY A 923 24.49 23.07 30.66
N ALA A 924 23.87 22.90 31.83
CA ALA A 924 24.45 23.29 33.11
C ALA A 924 25.62 22.38 33.52
N GLN A 925 25.65 21.14 33.03
CA GLN A 925 26.70 20.16 33.34
C GLN A 925 27.82 20.15 32.27
N ALA A 926 27.75 21.03 31.27
CA ALA A 926 28.74 21.13 30.19
C ALA A 926 30.19 21.21 30.70
N GLY A 927 30.43 21.98 31.76
CA GLY A 927 31.76 22.14 32.37
C GLY A 927 32.39 20.81 32.82
N HIS A 928 31.60 19.88 33.35
CA HIS A 928 32.10 18.59 33.81
C HIS A 928 32.52 17.68 32.66
N PHE A 929 31.78 17.64 31.55
CA PHE A 929 32.23 16.94 30.34
C PHE A 929 33.60 17.46 29.88
N LEU A 930 33.79 18.78 29.86
CA LEU A 930 35.05 19.37 29.40
C LEU A 930 36.21 19.07 30.35
N GLU A 931 35.97 19.14 31.65
CA GLU A 931 36.97 18.78 32.68
C GLU A 931 37.47 17.35 32.49
N GLY A 932 36.55 16.39 32.34
CA GLY A 932 36.93 14.99 32.16
C GLY A 932 37.64 14.71 30.83
N ALA A 933 37.28 15.41 29.76
CA ALA A 933 38.01 15.34 28.49
C ALA A 933 39.44 15.88 28.63
N ARG A 934 39.62 17.02 29.30
CA ARG A 934 40.93 17.65 29.57
C ARG A 934 41.83 16.78 30.43
N GLU A 935 41.28 16.16 31.49
CA GLU A 935 42.00 15.22 32.36
C GLU A 935 42.60 14.04 31.57
N LYS A 936 41.98 13.68 30.44
CA LYS A 936 42.41 12.61 29.53
C LYS A 936 43.21 13.12 28.32
N GLY A 937 43.59 14.40 28.31
CA GLY A 937 44.48 14.98 27.31
C GLY A 937 43.80 15.39 25.99
N PHE A 938 42.50 15.67 26.01
CA PHE A 938 41.78 16.14 24.81
C PHE A 938 42.27 17.54 24.36
N PRO A 939 42.49 17.79 23.06
CA PRO A 939 42.97 19.09 22.57
C PRO A 939 41.94 20.22 22.78
N GLU A 940 42.39 21.42 23.18
CA GLU A 940 41.49 22.57 23.41
C GLU A 940 40.82 23.04 22.12
N GLU A 941 41.50 22.97 20.97
CA GLU A 941 40.93 23.27 19.66
C GLU A 941 39.78 22.33 19.26
N GLY A 942 39.69 21.16 19.91
CA GLY A 942 38.64 20.17 19.70
C GLY A 942 37.38 20.41 20.51
N ILE A 943 37.37 21.37 21.43
CA ILE A 943 36.30 21.57 22.42
C ILE A 943 35.48 22.82 22.11
N PHE A 944 34.16 22.73 22.26
CA PHE A 944 33.27 23.90 22.20
C PHE A 944 32.11 23.81 23.19
N GLN A 945 31.84 24.90 23.91
CA GLN A 945 30.63 25.07 24.69
C GLN A 945 29.89 26.29 24.17
N GLY A 946 28.62 26.11 23.79
CA GLY A 946 27.82 27.18 23.23
C GLY A 946 26.33 26.86 23.28
N THR A 947 25.53 27.79 22.78
CA THR A 947 24.10 27.60 22.55
C THR A 947 23.87 26.62 21.40
N LYS A 948 22.66 26.05 21.31
CA LYS A 948 22.31 25.10 20.25
C LYS A 948 22.48 25.66 18.82
N PRO A 949 22.11 26.92 18.52
CA PRO A 949 22.40 27.52 17.22
C PRO A 949 23.91 27.66 16.95
N GLU A 950 24.69 28.13 17.93
CA GLU A 950 26.15 28.25 17.77
C GLU A 950 26.81 26.88 17.54
N ILE A 951 26.33 25.84 18.23
CA ILE A 951 26.78 24.46 18.00
C ILE A 951 26.46 24.02 16.56
N ALA A 952 25.27 24.34 16.04
CA ALA A 952 24.89 23.99 14.66
C ALA A 952 25.80 24.67 13.63
N GLU A 953 26.12 25.96 13.84
CA GLU A 953 27.09 26.68 13.01
C GLU A 953 28.49 26.06 13.12
N LYS A 954 28.93 25.74 14.33
CA LYS A 954 30.25 25.15 14.58
C LYS A 954 30.45 23.79 13.92
N ILE A 955 29.40 22.97 13.89
CA ILE A 955 29.40 21.69 13.17
C ILE A 955 29.69 21.90 11.69
N LEU A 956 29.09 22.91 11.05
CA LEU A 956 29.28 23.18 9.64
C LEU A 956 30.67 23.76 9.34
N GLU A 957 31.22 24.58 10.23
CA GLU A 957 32.60 25.08 10.11
C GLU A 957 33.65 23.96 10.15
N GLN A 958 33.41 22.94 10.98
CA GLN A 958 34.36 21.85 11.22
C GLN A 958 34.08 20.60 10.37
N ALA A 959 32.97 20.58 9.63
CA ALA A 959 32.63 19.48 8.74
C ALA A 959 33.57 19.47 7.52
N ASP A 960 34.25 18.35 7.30
CA ASP A 960 35.20 18.12 6.22
C ASP A 960 34.62 17.14 5.17
N THR A 961 35.42 16.16 4.72
CA THR A 961 35.06 15.26 3.61
C THR A 961 34.09 14.14 3.98
N LYS A 962 34.09 13.62 5.21
CA LYS A 962 33.23 12.51 5.66
C LYS A 962 32.85 12.58 7.14
N THR A 963 32.48 13.77 7.61
CA THR A 963 32.16 14.00 9.03
C THR A 963 30.88 13.31 9.48
N TRP A 964 30.95 12.67 10.64
CA TRP A 964 29.82 12.12 11.39
C TRP A 964 29.59 12.91 12.66
N VAL A 965 28.34 13.26 12.92
CA VAL A 965 27.93 14.03 14.09
C VAL A 965 26.97 13.20 14.92
N LEU A 966 27.33 12.88 16.16
CA LEU A 966 26.38 12.36 17.15
C LEU A 966 25.75 13.53 17.89
N ILE A 967 24.42 13.58 17.99
CA ILE A 967 23.73 14.51 18.87
C ILE A 967 22.94 13.72 19.91
N LYS A 968 23.21 13.99 21.19
CA LYS A 968 22.63 13.25 22.30
C LYS A 968 22.43 14.13 23.52
N GLY A 969 21.33 13.94 24.24
CA GLY A 969 21.05 14.60 25.51
C GLY A 969 19.75 14.07 26.11
N SER A 970 19.46 14.45 27.34
CA SER A 970 18.17 14.08 27.97
C SER A 970 17.01 14.77 27.26
N ARG A 971 15.81 14.19 27.34
CA ARG A 971 14.63 14.74 26.65
C ARG A 971 14.37 16.20 27.01
N GLY A 972 14.53 16.55 28.29
CA GLY A 972 14.36 17.91 28.79
C GLY A 972 15.33 18.93 28.19
N MET A 973 16.45 18.47 27.61
CA MET A 973 17.43 19.33 26.95
C MET A 973 16.99 19.75 25.54
N ALA A 974 16.00 19.07 24.93
CA ALA A 974 15.50 19.34 23.59
C ALA A 974 16.63 19.45 22.53
N MET A 975 17.57 18.51 22.52
CA MET A 975 18.75 18.55 21.63
C MET A 975 18.39 18.37 20.15
N GLU A 976 17.20 17.86 19.83
CA GLU A 976 16.70 17.75 18.47
C GLU A 976 16.61 19.10 17.73
N THR A 977 16.58 20.23 18.46
CA THR A 977 16.54 21.55 17.82
C THR A 977 17.85 21.88 17.10
N VAL A 978 18.99 21.34 17.54
CA VAL A 978 20.28 21.47 16.82
C VAL A 978 20.15 20.89 15.40
N ILE A 979 19.45 19.77 15.25
CA ILE A 979 19.21 19.12 13.96
C ILE A 979 18.35 20.01 13.05
N GLN A 980 17.33 20.65 13.63
CA GLN A 980 16.46 21.56 12.88
C GLN A 980 17.24 22.79 12.39
N ASP A 981 18.11 23.33 13.24
CA ASP A 981 18.91 24.50 12.88
C ASP A 981 19.96 24.15 11.82
N LEU A 982 20.63 22.99 11.91
CA LEU A 982 21.50 22.47 10.84
C LEU A 982 20.78 22.36 9.49
N LYS A 983 19.56 21.80 9.47
CA LYS A 983 18.77 21.66 8.24
C LYS A 983 18.37 23.02 7.65
N LYS A 984 18.03 24.01 8.49
CA LYS A 984 17.71 25.37 8.02
C LYS A 984 18.93 26.02 7.37
N ILE A 985 20.10 25.97 8.01
CA ILE A 985 21.32 26.59 7.48
C ILE A 985 21.70 25.98 6.12
N LEU A 986 21.62 24.65 6.00
CA LEU A 986 21.91 23.95 4.73
C LEU A 986 20.93 24.27 3.60
N THR A 987 19.66 24.56 3.92
CA THR A 987 18.63 24.91 2.91
C THR A 987 18.77 26.35 2.41
N VAL A 988 19.28 27.26 3.24
CA VAL A 988 19.52 28.67 2.85
C VAL A 988 20.76 28.82 1.97
N ASN A 989 21.70 27.88 2.07
CA ASN A 989 22.97 27.87 1.33
C ASN A 989 22.95 26.99 0.05
N SER A 990 21.81 26.36 -0.27
CA SER A 990 21.56 25.56 -1.49
C SER A 990 20.69 26.33 -2.47
#